data_AF-A0A957Y948-F1
#
_entry.id   AF-A0A957Y948-F1
#
_cell.length_a   1.000
_cell.length_b   1.000
_cell.length_c   1.000
_cell.angle_alpha   90.00
_cell.angle_beta   90.00
_cell.angle_gamma   90.00
#
_symmetry.space_group_name_H-M   'P 1'
#
loop_
_entity.id
_entity.type
_entity.pdbx_description
1 polymer ?
#
loop_
_entity_poly.entity_id
_entity_poly.type
_entity_poly.pdbx_seq_one_letter_code
_entity_poly.pdbx_strand_id
1 'polypeptide(L)'
;MADIRFIVSNQQLHTLDPNLFGNFLERPSWGGELGVEGAVVPNTHTLQPEVLKRLRQMEIPILRFPGGSDVDYVDWADMIDNLPGRPGPRPVSHPRGNEITNFFGYDEYLRMCEDLGIAMHLVVNFADGMLQRKPLADAARYAASLVAYCNAPLNAQLPPKMYDWPGLRAQNGHPSPYGVKYWEIGNENWFFVNTLLAQGLGHDEIDRRYLDCLVAYVDAMRAVDPAIEIMVDVQFKRTSLMESIRERLGNKVHYFVEHLYMPWDITQVLKDGQPVPIPSLTEQEVWSTWTVVPEVNSSGESTLNSTILTQARRLGYKMAITEWNWNGWWSFDYQPGTKWPPDSAFARGVGAAGYVHAFMRAADTVAIGSQSLTVGNRWGITCIRADKTGQTPPYFLPTGQMMMFYAQHHGDRVLSVRSENVPTYRQPFEMAGLKPAERVAYLDVVVSADDTAIYFHAINRHFSQDLPVVIDLSAFGGLAQSVDHYIFEGRLDSDPPLPNTKESAWFREQAGTLTGSVLRATLPKRSISCLKIGRVDVPAYGVEYVSHSTPTVAIAGETKAVQLTVRNTGSRTWVAGGQNPFRLGYHWYTTEGQELSGSLWADNRTTLPRNVAYGESVTLTCNLSIPRVAGNYDVRWDMVEELRTWFAWQGVPTLNVRVTATPEVVEPPPVGNLSVSASHNNQTQGTDNLQQAIDNDPATRWSSRLTQRPGMWFRIDLGSPRTVSQIRLNNDSSPRDYPRGYIVKVSLDGQSWQTVATNPNNDRPLEVTFSARQVRFIHIEQTGQSDSYWWSIHRIDVAGEAKLSLSASHNNRHLGTDNLQQAIDGQASTRWSSQATQQPGMWFEVDLNEIRAVSGLVLGIAASPNDYPRGYRILLSTDRSNWAEVARNDQNTRPLDVSFTPRQARYIRIEQTGSSSSWWWSIHELTVKSTETRPPMSVRASHNNVTSGVDNLSQALDGNPSTRWSSQARQQPGMWFEIDLNEIRPVSGLVLDTVASPNDYPRGYKVWLSTNRSDWAEVTRNDQNDTQLDVSFTSRSARYIIIEQTGRSDAWWWSIHGITVRE
;
A
#
# COMPACT_ATOMS: atom_id res chain seq x y z
N MET A 1 5.05 34.70 -42.24
CA MET A 1 5.31 33.25 -42.32
C MET A 1 4.01 32.54 -42.01
N ALA A 2 3.75 31.37 -42.61
CA ALA A 2 2.60 30.56 -42.21
C ALA A 2 2.76 30.10 -40.75
N ASP A 3 1.65 30.00 -40.02
CA ASP A 3 1.66 29.53 -38.61
C ASP A 3 2.25 28.11 -38.54
N ILE A 4 3.08 27.84 -37.51
CA ILE A 4 3.50 26.47 -37.18
C ILE A 4 2.27 25.76 -36.64
N ARG A 5 1.82 24.71 -37.33
CA ARG A 5 0.54 24.06 -37.03
C ARG A 5 0.73 22.58 -36.77
N PHE A 6 0.05 22.07 -35.75
CA PHE A 6 -0.05 20.66 -35.43
C PHE A 6 -1.51 20.25 -35.49
N ILE A 7 -1.82 19.18 -36.20
CA ILE A 7 -3.17 18.64 -36.35
C ILE A 7 -3.19 17.29 -35.64
N VAL A 8 -3.88 17.24 -34.51
CA VAL A 8 -3.99 16.03 -33.69
C VAL A 8 -5.24 15.27 -34.13
N SER A 9 -5.08 13.99 -34.45
CA SER A 9 -6.19 13.11 -34.79
C SER A 9 -6.54 12.18 -33.62
N ASN A 10 -7.76 11.64 -33.64
CA ASN A 10 -8.21 10.63 -32.67
C ASN A 10 -7.66 9.21 -32.97
N GLN A 11 -6.79 9.06 -33.98
CA GLN A 11 -6.18 7.78 -34.31
C GLN A 11 -5.10 7.44 -33.28
N GLN A 12 -5.38 6.42 -32.46
CA GLN A 12 -4.36 5.77 -31.64
C GLN A 12 -3.34 5.06 -32.54
N LEU A 13 -2.07 5.37 -32.33
CA LEU A 13 -0.96 4.64 -32.95
C LEU A 13 -0.62 3.41 -32.11
N HIS A 14 -0.30 3.63 -30.83
CA HIS A 14 0.22 2.60 -29.93
C HIS A 14 -0.34 2.80 -28.52
N THR A 15 -0.41 1.70 -27.75
CA THR A 15 -0.55 1.79 -26.29
C THR A 15 0.82 2.17 -25.70
N LEU A 16 0.81 3.09 -24.74
CA LEU A 16 1.99 3.54 -24.02
C LEU A 16 1.98 2.93 -22.63
N ASP A 17 2.98 2.10 -22.34
CA ASP A 17 3.16 1.53 -21.01
C ASP A 17 3.85 2.58 -20.11
N PRO A 18 3.29 2.90 -18.92
CA PRO A 18 3.92 3.88 -18.02
C PRO A 18 5.33 3.49 -17.59
N ASN A 19 5.69 2.19 -17.62
CA ASN A 19 7.04 1.71 -17.30
C ASN A 19 8.11 2.22 -18.28
N LEU A 20 7.72 2.84 -19.39
CA LEU A 20 8.59 3.58 -20.29
C LEU A 20 9.31 4.75 -19.59
N PHE A 21 8.72 5.28 -18.51
CA PHE A 21 9.28 6.39 -17.72
C PHE A 21 9.97 5.93 -16.41
N GLY A 22 10.49 4.70 -16.39
CA GLY A 22 11.18 4.14 -15.23
C GLY A 22 12.62 4.64 -15.02
N ASN A 23 13.21 4.15 -13.94
CA ASN A 23 14.56 4.52 -13.51
C ASN A 23 15.41 3.31 -13.13
N PHE A 24 16.71 3.53 -12.99
CA PHE A 24 17.69 2.51 -12.61
C PHE A 24 18.49 2.94 -11.37
N LEU A 25 18.43 2.13 -10.31
CA LEU A 25 19.11 2.35 -9.03
C LEU A 25 20.32 1.40 -8.93
N GLU A 26 21.49 1.92 -9.27
CA GLU A 26 22.74 1.15 -9.28
C GLU A 26 23.56 1.30 -7.99
N ARG A 27 24.40 0.30 -7.75
CA ARG A 27 25.44 0.24 -6.72
C ARG A 27 26.82 -0.02 -7.36
N PRO A 28 27.42 0.95 -8.06
CA PRO A 28 28.65 0.71 -8.80
C PRO A 28 29.85 0.72 -7.86
N SER A 29 30.81 -0.18 -8.07
CA SER A 29 32.08 -0.22 -7.35
C SER A 29 33.24 0.42 -8.15
N TRP A 30 32.98 1.30 -9.11
CA TRP A 30 34.02 1.82 -10.02
C TRP A 30 33.79 3.28 -10.41
N GLY A 31 34.80 3.90 -11.02
CA GLY A 31 34.72 5.28 -11.53
C GLY A 31 34.53 6.35 -10.45
N GLY A 32 34.74 6.00 -9.17
CA GLY A 32 34.50 6.88 -8.02
C GLY A 32 33.02 7.24 -7.77
N GLU A 33 32.07 6.59 -8.47
CA GLU A 33 30.63 6.69 -8.21
C GLU A 33 30.23 5.68 -7.12
N LEU A 34 29.29 6.06 -6.27
CA LEU A 34 28.76 5.24 -5.18
C LEU A 34 27.29 4.84 -5.40
N GLY A 35 26.60 5.47 -6.36
CA GLY A 35 25.19 5.22 -6.62
C GLY A 35 24.34 5.45 -5.37
N VAL A 36 23.43 4.52 -5.08
CA VAL A 36 22.59 4.59 -3.88
C VAL A 36 23.41 4.48 -2.58
N GLU A 37 24.59 3.84 -2.57
CA GLU A 37 25.45 3.79 -1.37
C GLU A 37 25.93 5.18 -0.93
N GLY A 38 25.99 6.14 -1.86
CA GLY A 38 26.29 7.53 -1.56
C GLY A 38 25.17 8.28 -0.82
N ALA A 39 23.96 7.72 -0.80
CA ALA A 39 22.77 8.29 -0.17
C ALA A 39 22.36 7.60 1.14
N VAL A 40 23.06 6.54 1.54
CA VAL A 40 22.79 5.84 2.80
C VAL A 40 23.34 6.66 3.96
N VAL A 41 22.56 6.81 5.03
CA VAL A 41 23.03 7.44 6.26
C VAL A 41 24.12 6.54 6.87
N PRO A 42 25.33 7.06 7.16
CA PRO A 42 26.45 6.24 7.61
C PRO A 42 26.11 5.29 8.77
N ASN A 43 26.52 4.03 8.66
CA ASN A 43 26.26 2.96 9.65
C ASN A 43 24.79 2.64 9.89
N THR A 44 23.91 2.96 8.93
CA THR A 44 22.49 2.61 8.96
C THR A 44 22.09 1.94 7.66
N HIS A 45 20.90 1.34 7.65
CA HIS A 45 20.28 0.76 6.46
C HIS A 45 19.22 1.70 5.87
N THR A 46 19.32 3.01 6.14
CA THR A 46 18.31 4.00 5.72
C THR A 46 18.89 5.03 4.77
N LEU A 47 18.10 5.41 3.77
CA LEU A 47 18.44 6.53 2.91
C LEU A 47 18.29 7.85 3.67
N GLN A 48 19.08 8.85 3.27
CA GLN A 48 18.91 10.22 3.72
C GLN A 48 17.46 10.67 3.50
N PRO A 49 16.78 11.28 4.50
CA PRO A 49 15.36 11.65 4.39
C PRO A 49 15.05 12.53 3.16
N GLU A 50 15.96 13.43 2.80
CA GLU A 50 15.82 14.31 1.63
C GLU A 50 15.96 13.59 0.29
N VAL A 51 16.65 12.43 0.25
CA VAL A 51 16.65 11.55 -0.93
C VAL A 51 15.31 10.82 -1.03
N LEU A 52 14.81 10.26 0.07
CA LEU A 52 13.51 9.58 0.10
C LEU A 52 12.35 10.52 -0.29
N LYS A 53 12.38 11.76 0.18
CA LYS A 53 11.43 12.81 -0.21
C LYS A 53 11.43 13.04 -1.73
N ARG A 54 12.60 13.08 -2.35
CA ARG A 54 12.76 13.28 -3.80
C ARG A 54 12.32 12.06 -4.60
N LEU A 55 12.64 10.86 -4.14
CA LEU A 55 12.13 9.62 -4.76
C LEU A 55 10.59 9.60 -4.77
N ARG A 56 9.94 10.04 -3.67
CA ARG A 56 8.48 10.17 -3.62
C ARG A 56 7.95 11.22 -4.63
N GLN A 57 8.67 12.32 -4.84
CA GLN A 57 8.28 13.34 -5.81
C GLN A 57 8.37 12.85 -7.26
N MET A 58 9.27 11.92 -7.56
CA MET A 58 9.50 11.47 -8.93
C MET A 58 8.36 10.61 -9.52
N GLU A 59 7.50 10.01 -8.67
CA GLU A 59 6.42 9.10 -9.08
C GLU A 59 6.88 8.00 -10.05
N ILE A 60 8.02 7.37 -9.72
CA ILE A 60 8.70 6.39 -10.57
C ILE A 60 7.78 5.16 -10.80
N PRO A 61 7.46 4.80 -12.05
CA PRO A 61 6.57 3.67 -12.32
C PRO A 61 7.26 2.32 -12.10
N ILE A 62 8.54 2.21 -12.47
CA ILE A 62 9.36 1.00 -12.33
C ILE A 62 10.81 1.37 -12.00
N LEU A 63 11.45 0.60 -11.11
CA LEU A 63 12.82 0.85 -10.66
C LEU A 63 13.68 -0.41 -10.78
N ARG A 64 14.75 -0.36 -11.57
CA ARG A 64 15.71 -1.46 -11.74
C ARG A 64 16.77 -1.49 -10.61
N PHE A 65 17.12 -2.66 -10.08
CA PHE A 65 18.09 -2.88 -8.99
C PHE A 65 18.71 -4.29 -9.08
N PRO A 66 19.91 -4.59 -8.53
CA PRO A 66 20.88 -3.77 -7.77
C PRO A 66 21.87 -2.97 -8.59
N GLY A 67 21.91 -3.19 -9.89
CA GLY A 67 22.95 -2.63 -10.72
C GLY A 67 23.04 -3.28 -12.07
N GLY A 68 24.01 -2.77 -12.83
CA GLY A 68 24.45 -3.31 -14.08
C GLY A 68 25.65 -4.19 -13.79
N SER A 69 26.84 -3.80 -14.21
CA SER A 69 27.94 -4.75 -14.31
C SER A 69 28.51 -5.29 -12.99
N ASP A 70 28.12 -4.81 -11.80
CA ASP A 70 28.51 -5.41 -10.51
C ASP A 70 27.64 -6.60 -10.06
N VAL A 71 26.44 -6.78 -10.65
CA VAL A 71 25.53 -7.88 -10.30
C VAL A 71 26.19 -9.26 -10.51
N ASP A 72 27.14 -9.33 -11.45
CA ASP A 72 27.85 -10.55 -11.82
C ASP A 72 29.11 -10.84 -10.98
N TYR A 73 29.43 -9.97 -10.01
CA TYR A 73 30.62 -10.10 -9.14
C TYR A 73 30.29 -10.13 -7.64
N VAL A 74 29.04 -9.88 -7.25
CA VAL A 74 28.60 -9.84 -5.86
C VAL A 74 27.57 -10.94 -5.62
N ASP A 75 27.62 -11.56 -4.44
CA ASP A 75 26.58 -12.52 -4.03
C ASP A 75 25.33 -11.76 -3.59
N TRP A 76 24.18 -12.10 -4.18
CA TRP A 76 22.92 -11.44 -3.86
C TRP A 76 22.56 -11.61 -2.37
N ALA A 77 22.95 -12.72 -1.75
CA ALA A 77 22.65 -13.03 -0.36
C ALA A 77 23.44 -12.15 0.64
N ASP A 78 24.50 -11.47 0.18
CA ASP A 78 25.23 -10.47 0.97
C ASP A 78 24.42 -9.18 1.19
N MET A 79 23.35 -8.98 0.42
CA MET A 79 22.44 -7.83 0.48
C MET A 79 21.14 -8.08 1.26
N ILE A 80 21.06 -9.19 2.01
CA ILE A 80 19.93 -9.48 2.91
C ILE A 80 20.44 -9.80 4.30
N ASP A 81 19.58 -9.69 5.32
CA ASP A 81 19.94 -10.00 6.70
C ASP A 81 19.82 -11.48 7.07
N ASN A 82 20.36 -11.84 8.24
CA ASN A 82 20.24 -13.14 8.92
C ASN A 82 20.56 -14.40 8.07
N LEU A 83 21.35 -14.25 7.01
CA LEU A 83 21.77 -15.39 6.19
C LEU A 83 22.43 -16.47 7.07
N PRO A 84 21.92 -17.72 7.08
CA PRO A 84 22.44 -18.78 7.94
C PRO A 84 23.92 -19.04 7.71
N GLY A 85 24.67 -19.18 8.81
CA GLY A 85 26.11 -19.45 8.77
C GLY A 85 26.98 -18.22 8.50
N ARG A 86 26.41 -17.03 8.32
CA ARG A 86 27.18 -15.77 8.22
C ARG A 86 27.42 -15.17 9.62
N PRO A 87 28.67 -15.07 10.09
CA PRO A 87 28.98 -14.43 11.36
C PRO A 87 29.04 -12.90 11.20
N GLY A 88 28.15 -12.18 11.89
CA GLY A 88 28.21 -10.71 11.98
C GLY A 88 27.42 -9.97 10.90
N PRO A 89 27.72 -8.66 10.68
CA PRO A 89 26.98 -7.80 9.75
C PRO A 89 27.18 -8.22 8.29
N ARG A 90 26.40 -7.62 7.38
CA ARG A 90 26.57 -7.81 5.93
C ARG A 90 28.02 -7.49 5.53
N PRO A 91 28.63 -8.29 4.63
CA PRO A 91 30.03 -8.11 4.26
C PRO A 91 30.18 -6.90 3.34
N VAL A 92 31.37 -6.30 3.36
CA VAL A 92 31.73 -5.22 2.46
C VAL A 92 32.42 -5.79 1.23
N SER A 93 32.00 -5.39 0.04
CA SER A 93 32.51 -5.89 -1.25
C SER A 93 33.32 -4.81 -1.98
N HIS A 94 34.33 -5.22 -2.77
CA HIS A 94 35.15 -4.30 -3.58
C HIS A 94 35.43 -4.85 -5.00
N PRO A 95 34.40 -5.24 -5.77
CA PRO A 95 34.61 -6.05 -6.98
C PRO A 95 35.42 -5.32 -8.06
N ARG A 96 35.32 -4.00 -8.16
CA ARG A 96 36.03 -3.18 -9.16
C ARG A 96 36.69 -1.89 -8.61
N GLY A 97 36.94 -1.84 -7.29
CA GLY A 97 37.78 -0.82 -6.66
C GLY A 97 37.14 -0.01 -5.52
N ASN A 98 35.94 0.55 -5.73
CA ASN A 98 35.22 1.26 -4.68
C ASN A 98 34.59 0.29 -3.68
N GLU A 99 34.39 0.77 -2.45
CA GLU A 99 33.71 0.05 -1.38
C GLU A 99 32.18 -0.01 -1.62
N ILE A 100 31.61 -1.22 -1.50
CA ILE A 100 30.17 -1.49 -1.46
C ILE A 100 29.82 -2.04 -0.08
N THR A 101 29.04 -1.32 0.72
CA THR A 101 28.80 -1.70 2.13
C THR A 101 27.72 -2.77 2.31
N ASN A 102 26.84 -2.93 1.32
CA ASN A 102 25.65 -3.79 1.41
C ASN A 102 24.61 -3.35 2.47
N PHE A 103 24.73 -2.14 3.02
CA PHE A 103 23.71 -1.59 3.93
C PHE A 103 22.39 -1.27 3.24
N PHE A 104 22.42 -0.79 1.99
CA PHE A 104 21.22 -0.71 1.16
C PHE A 104 21.20 -1.90 0.19
N GLY A 105 20.53 -2.97 0.62
CA GLY A 105 20.43 -4.22 -0.09
C GLY A 105 19.01 -4.50 -0.61
N TYR A 106 18.69 -5.76 -0.87
CA TYR A 106 17.38 -6.15 -1.39
C TYR A 106 16.27 -5.88 -0.38
N ASP A 107 16.51 -6.11 0.91
CA ASP A 107 15.49 -5.87 1.95
C ASP A 107 15.07 -4.39 1.99
N GLU A 108 16.03 -3.46 1.88
CA GLU A 108 15.76 -2.03 1.86
C GLU A 108 15.10 -1.58 0.54
N TYR A 109 15.58 -2.08 -0.59
CA TYR A 109 15.00 -1.79 -1.91
C TYR A 109 13.55 -2.26 -2.04
N LEU A 110 13.27 -3.51 -1.64
CA LEU A 110 11.94 -4.12 -1.78
C LEU A 110 10.90 -3.38 -0.94
N ARG A 111 11.20 -3.08 0.33
CA ARG A 111 10.32 -2.28 1.21
C ARG A 111 10.11 -0.87 0.69
N MET A 112 11.18 -0.21 0.24
CA MET A 112 11.07 1.14 -0.32
C MET A 112 10.16 1.17 -1.55
N CYS A 113 10.27 0.19 -2.45
CA CYS A 113 9.42 0.12 -3.63
C CYS A 113 7.96 -0.16 -3.26
N GLU A 114 7.69 -1.04 -2.29
CA GLU A 114 6.34 -1.30 -1.77
C GLU A 114 5.72 -0.02 -1.15
N ASP A 115 6.46 0.67 -0.28
CA ASP A 115 6.02 1.90 0.39
C ASP A 115 5.73 3.06 -0.58
N LEU A 116 6.44 3.10 -1.71
CA LEU A 116 6.30 4.14 -2.73
C LEU A 116 5.39 3.72 -3.89
N GLY A 117 4.87 2.50 -3.91
CA GLY A 117 4.04 1.98 -5.00
C GLY A 117 4.77 1.81 -6.34
N ILE A 118 6.07 1.53 -6.30
CA ILE A 118 6.95 1.41 -7.47
C ILE A 118 7.04 -0.05 -7.91
N ALA A 119 6.87 -0.33 -9.21
CA ALA A 119 7.08 -1.67 -9.72
C ALA A 119 8.56 -2.08 -9.63
N MET A 120 8.81 -3.30 -9.17
CA MET A 120 10.16 -3.81 -8.93
C MET A 120 10.69 -4.54 -10.16
N HIS A 121 11.93 -4.21 -10.55
CA HIS A 121 12.68 -4.85 -11.61
C HIS A 121 14.05 -5.31 -11.09
N LEU A 122 14.24 -6.63 -10.99
CA LEU A 122 15.47 -7.21 -10.44
C LEU A 122 16.34 -7.89 -11.51
N VAL A 123 17.65 -7.71 -11.39
CA VAL A 123 18.66 -8.34 -12.27
C VAL A 123 19.32 -9.51 -11.53
N VAL A 124 19.47 -10.66 -12.20
CA VAL A 124 20.15 -11.84 -11.64
C VAL A 124 21.51 -12.09 -12.30
N ASN A 125 22.49 -12.54 -11.50
CA ASN A 125 23.83 -12.92 -11.97
C ASN A 125 23.76 -14.04 -13.02
N PHE A 126 24.31 -13.80 -14.20
CA PHE A 126 24.37 -14.75 -15.30
C PHE A 126 25.79 -15.23 -15.60
N ALA A 127 26.80 -14.47 -15.17
CA ALA A 127 28.21 -14.82 -15.35
C ALA A 127 28.57 -16.17 -14.74
N ASP A 128 27.95 -16.55 -13.62
CA ASP A 128 28.24 -17.82 -12.95
C ASP A 128 28.00 -19.05 -13.84
N GLY A 129 26.91 -19.03 -14.61
CA GLY A 129 26.62 -20.05 -15.62
C GLY A 129 27.41 -19.84 -16.92
N MET A 130 27.37 -18.61 -17.47
CA MET A 130 27.93 -18.29 -18.78
C MET A 130 29.46 -18.48 -18.85
N LEU A 131 30.17 -18.07 -17.79
CA LEU A 131 31.61 -18.24 -17.65
C LEU A 131 32.00 -19.54 -16.92
N GLN A 132 31.03 -20.42 -16.63
CA GLN A 132 31.24 -21.70 -15.96
C GLN A 132 31.97 -21.59 -14.60
N ARG A 133 31.73 -20.50 -13.86
CA ARG A 133 32.25 -20.33 -12.49
C ARG A 133 31.57 -21.29 -11.52
N LYS A 134 30.32 -21.67 -11.82
CA LYS A 134 29.54 -22.69 -11.11
C LYS A 134 28.94 -23.69 -12.11
N PRO A 135 28.60 -24.92 -11.67
CA PRO A 135 27.78 -25.82 -12.49
C PRO A 135 26.48 -25.12 -12.90
N LEU A 136 26.07 -25.26 -14.17
CA LEU A 136 24.93 -24.51 -14.72
C LEU A 136 23.63 -24.69 -13.91
N ALA A 137 23.34 -25.93 -13.49
CA ALA A 137 22.16 -26.22 -12.67
C ALA A 137 22.21 -25.55 -11.27
N ASP A 138 23.41 -25.30 -10.74
CA ASP A 138 23.59 -24.62 -9.46
C ASP A 138 23.46 -23.10 -9.64
N ALA A 139 24.04 -22.54 -10.69
CA ALA A 139 23.91 -21.13 -11.03
C ALA A 139 22.43 -20.74 -11.28
N ALA A 140 21.72 -21.52 -12.10
CA ALA A 140 20.29 -21.32 -12.37
C ALA A 140 19.41 -21.45 -11.10
N ARG A 141 19.68 -22.46 -10.25
CA ARG A 141 18.97 -22.64 -8.98
C ARG A 141 19.24 -21.48 -8.01
N TYR A 142 20.44 -20.91 -8.04
CA TYR A 142 20.80 -19.78 -7.20
C TYR A 142 20.10 -18.48 -7.63
N ALA A 143 19.96 -18.24 -8.93
CA ALA A 143 19.10 -17.15 -9.43
C ALA A 143 17.63 -17.35 -9.02
N ALA A 144 17.11 -18.57 -9.14
CA ALA A 144 15.75 -18.90 -8.70
C ALA A 144 15.55 -18.77 -7.17
N SER A 145 16.62 -18.83 -6.38
CA SER A 145 16.56 -18.63 -4.93
C SER A 145 16.20 -17.20 -4.55
N LEU A 146 16.66 -16.20 -5.34
CA LEU A 146 16.23 -14.82 -5.16
C LEU A 146 14.73 -14.65 -5.50
N VAL A 147 14.24 -15.33 -6.55
CA VAL A 147 12.79 -15.38 -6.85
C VAL A 147 12.01 -15.96 -5.67
N ALA A 148 12.50 -17.04 -5.06
CA ALA A 148 11.85 -17.66 -3.90
C ALA A 148 11.85 -16.71 -2.69
N TYR A 149 12.96 -16.04 -2.43
CA TYR A 149 13.06 -15.03 -1.38
C TYR A 149 12.03 -13.91 -1.58
N CYS A 150 11.90 -13.38 -2.80
CA CYS A 150 10.98 -12.28 -3.08
C CYS A 150 9.50 -12.71 -3.14
N ASN A 151 9.18 -13.85 -3.76
CA ASN A 151 7.82 -14.15 -4.22
C ASN A 151 7.17 -15.39 -3.59
N ALA A 152 7.92 -16.31 -3.00
CA ALA A 152 7.31 -17.53 -2.46
C ALA A 152 6.49 -17.23 -1.19
N PRO A 153 5.25 -17.75 -1.06
CA PRO A 153 4.51 -17.68 0.20
C PRO A 153 5.20 -18.40 1.35
N LEU A 154 4.89 -18.01 2.59
CA LEU A 154 5.36 -18.75 3.77
C LEU A 154 4.84 -20.19 3.73
N ASN A 155 5.73 -21.17 3.96
CA ASN A 155 5.47 -22.61 3.82
C ASN A 155 5.29 -23.13 2.39
N ALA A 156 5.65 -22.36 1.36
CA ALA A 156 5.65 -22.86 -0.02
C ALA A 156 6.58 -24.07 -0.19
N GLN A 157 6.13 -25.07 -0.96
CA GLN A 157 6.99 -26.18 -1.35
C GLN A 157 7.93 -25.71 -2.47
N LEU A 158 9.17 -25.40 -2.12
CA LEU A 158 10.19 -24.98 -3.08
C LEU A 158 10.77 -26.16 -3.87
N PRO A 159 11.35 -25.90 -5.06
CA PRO A 159 12.15 -26.90 -5.78
C PRO A 159 13.21 -27.58 -4.90
N PRO A 160 13.55 -28.87 -5.17
CA PRO A 160 14.52 -29.60 -4.36
C PRO A 160 15.87 -28.88 -4.25
N LYS A 161 16.52 -29.01 -3.08
CA LYS A 161 17.82 -28.40 -2.75
C LYS A 161 17.82 -26.86 -2.64
N MET A 162 16.65 -26.22 -2.55
CA MET A 162 16.54 -24.83 -2.14
C MET A 162 16.46 -24.72 -0.61
N TYR A 163 17.02 -23.62 -0.09
CA TYR A 163 16.87 -23.23 1.31
C TYR A 163 15.47 -22.65 1.57
N ASP A 164 15.04 -22.57 2.83
CA ASP A 164 13.78 -21.91 3.21
C ASP A 164 13.91 -20.38 3.12
N TRP A 165 13.95 -19.89 1.89
CA TRP A 165 13.98 -18.47 1.57
C TRP A 165 12.76 -17.67 2.06
N PRO A 166 11.50 -18.13 1.95
CA PRO A 166 10.36 -17.40 2.49
C PRO A 166 10.38 -17.35 4.03
N GLY A 167 10.86 -18.41 4.70
CA GLY A 167 11.11 -18.38 6.14
C GLY A 167 12.18 -17.36 6.53
N LEU A 168 13.26 -17.24 5.75
CA LEU A 168 14.28 -16.20 5.98
C LEU A 168 13.76 -14.80 5.72
N ARG A 169 12.99 -14.57 4.64
CA ARG A 169 12.33 -13.28 4.38
C ARG A 169 11.44 -12.87 5.57
N ALA A 170 10.68 -13.81 6.13
CA ALA A 170 9.87 -13.58 7.31
C ALA A 170 10.72 -13.22 8.55
N GLN A 171 11.86 -13.90 8.76
CA GLN A 171 12.81 -13.57 9.82
C GLN A 171 13.44 -12.17 9.63
N ASN A 172 13.64 -11.75 8.38
CA ASN A 172 14.11 -10.41 8.02
C ASN A 172 13.00 -9.33 8.07
N GLY A 173 11.83 -9.67 8.62
CA GLY A 173 10.77 -8.72 8.95
C GLY A 173 9.67 -8.59 7.90
N HIS A 174 9.64 -9.43 6.85
CA HIS A 174 8.60 -9.36 5.82
C HIS A 174 8.03 -10.76 5.49
N PRO A 175 6.97 -11.22 6.18
CA PRO A 175 6.42 -12.56 5.97
C PRO A 175 5.68 -12.73 4.63
N SER A 176 5.09 -11.66 4.10
CA SER A 176 4.33 -11.67 2.84
C SER A 176 5.26 -11.70 1.63
N PRO A 177 4.85 -12.27 0.48
CA PRO A 177 5.56 -12.06 -0.78
C PRO A 177 5.56 -10.60 -1.22
N TYR A 178 6.65 -10.13 -1.81
CA TYR A 178 6.74 -8.79 -2.44
C TYR A 178 6.12 -8.73 -3.84
N GLY A 179 5.96 -9.88 -4.51
CA GLY A 179 5.32 -9.94 -5.83
C GLY A 179 6.15 -9.28 -6.95
N VAL A 180 7.48 -9.43 -6.92
CA VAL A 180 8.39 -8.92 -7.95
C VAL A 180 8.06 -9.56 -9.29
N LYS A 181 7.60 -8.75 -10.25
CA LYS A 181 7.12 -9.22 -11.55
C LYS A 181 8.23 -9.31 -12.59
N TYR A 182 9.14 -8.33 -12.62
CA TYR A 182 10.09 -8.13 -13.72
C TYR A 182 11.49 -8.62 -13.36
N TRP A 183 12.02 -9.55 -14.16
CA TRP A 183 13.31 -10.21 -13.91
C TRP A 183 14.21 -10.22 -15.13
N GLU A 184 15.36 -9.56 -15.04
CA GLU A 184 16.39 -9.53 -16.09
C GLU A 184 17.48 -10.56 -15.81
N ILE A 185 17.78 -11.40 -16.80
CA ILE A 185 18.82 -12.44 -16.69
C ILE A 185 20.13 -11.91 -17.27
N GLY A 186 21.05 -11.57 -16.38
CA GLY A 186 22.36 -11.03 -16.69
C GLY A 186 22.31 -9.57 -17.12
N ASN A 187 23.47 -8.93 -17.11
CA ASN A 187 23.65 -7.55 -17.52
C ASN A 187 24.87 -7.41 -18.43
N GLU A 188 24.75 -6.67 -19.53
CA GLU A 188 25.85 -6.38 -20.46
C GLU A 188 26.65 -7.62 -20.85
N ASN A 189 25.93 -8.68 -21.23
CA ASN A 189 26.47 -10.02 -21.54
C ASN A 189 27.53 -10.00 -22.65
N TRP A 190 27.64 -8.92 -23.42
CA TRP A 190 28.72 -8.69 -24.38
C TRP A 190 30.11 -8.73 -23.73
N PHE A 191 30.27 -8.38 -22.44
CA PHE A 191 31.52 -8.57 -21.71
C PHE A 191 31.94 -10.04 -21.64
N PHE A 192 30.98 -10.94 -21.41
CA PHE A 192 31.24 -12.38 -21.34
C PHE A 192 31.52 -12.95 -22.72
N VAL A 193 30.82 -12.47 -23.75
CA VAL A 193 31.10 -12.81 -25.14
C VAL A 193 32.55 -12.47 -25.50
N ASN A 194 33.00 -11.24 -25.21
CA ASN A 194 34.38 -10.82 -25.46
C ASN A 194 35.39 -11.66 -24.68
N THR A 195 35.08 -11.99 -23.43
CA THR A 195 35.93 -12.85 -22.58
C THR A 195 36.09 -14.23 -23.19
N LEU A 196 34.99 -14.86 -23.66
CA LEU A 196 35.02 -16.19 -24.26
C LEU A 196 35.68 -16.20 -25.65
N LEU A 197 35.49 -15.14 -26.45
CA LEU A 197 36.21 -14.97 -27.71
C LEU A 197 37.73 -14.89 -27.47
N ALA A 198 38.16 -14.14 -26.45
CA ALA A 198 39.56 -14.06 -26.07
C ALA A 198 40.14 -15.41 -25.57
N GLN A 199 39.28 -16.32 -25.09
CA GLN A 199 39.63 -17.70 -24.73
C GLN A 199 39.61 -18.67 -25.93
N GLY A 200 39.31 -18.19 -27.14
CA GLY A 200 39.37 -18.97 -28.38
C GLY A 200 38.07 -19.64 -28.81
N LEU A 201 36.94 -19.35 -28.15
CA LEU A 201 35.63 -19.88 -28.57
C LEU A 201 35.11 -19.14 -29.80
N GLY A 202 34.44 -19.86 -30.70
CA GLY A 202 33.74 -19.26 -31.84
C GLY A 202 32.35 -18.71 -31.47
N HIS A 203 31.85 -17.75 -32.26
CA HIS A 203 30.52 -17.15 -32.04
C HIS A 203 29.39 -18.17 -31.90
N ASP A 204 29.34 -19.19 -32.76
CA ASP A 204 28.31 -20.24 -32.74
C ASP A 204 28.36 -21.11 -31.47
N GLU A 205 29.55 -21.30 -30.89
CA GLU A 205 29.70 -22.02 -29.63
C GLU A 205 29.20 -21.15 -28.46
N ILE A 206 29.55 -19.87 -28.48
CA ILE A 206 29.09 -18.89 -27.48
C ILE A 206 27.57 -18.74 -27.54
N ASP A 207 26.98 -18.68 -28.74
CA ASP A 207 25.52 -18.58 -28.93
C ASP A 207 24.78 -19.80 -28.38
N ARG A 208 25.27 -21.02 -28.67
CA ARG A 208 24.72 -22.25 -28.09
C ARG A 208 24.83 -22.25 -26.57
N ARG A 209 25.98 -21.87 -26.03
CA ARG A 209 26.21 -21.78 -24.58
C ARG A 209 25.27 -20.78 -23.92
N TYR A 210 25.13 -19.59 -24.49
CA TYR A 210 24.23 -18.56 -23.99
C TYR A 210 22.78 -19.06 -23.96
N LEU A 211 22.32 -19.70 -25.04
CA LEU A 211 20.97 -20.25 -25.13
C LEU A 211 20.71 -21.40 -24.16
N ASP A 212 21.69 -22.28 -23.94
CA ASP A 212 21.59 -23.36 -22.94
C ASP A 212 21.53 -22.79 -21.51
N CYS A 213 22.31 -21.74 -21.23
CA CYS A 213 22.26 -21.04 -19.94
C CYS A 213 20.90 -20.36 -19.72
N LEU A 214 20.39 -19.62 -20.71
CA LEU A 214 19.08 -18.99 -20.62
C LEU A 214 17.97 -20.00 -20.35
N VAL A 215 17.96 -21.14 -21.06
CA VAL A 215 16.95 -22.19 -20.83
C VAL A 215 16.98 -22.67 -19.38
N ALA A 216 18.17 -22.99 -18.85
CA ALA A 216 18.29 -23.45 -17.47
C ALA A 216 17.81 -22.41 -16.45
N TYR A 217 18.18 -21.14 -16.64
CA TYR A 217 17.78 -20.04 -15.75
C TYR A 217 16.26 -19.79 -15.80
N VAL A 218 15.69 -19.66 -17.00
CA VAL A 218 14.26 -19.42 -17.18
C VAL A 218 13.43 -20.55 -16.59
N ASP A 219 13.81 -21.80 -16.82
CA ASP A 219 13.07 -22.94 -16.28
C ASP A 219 13.19 -23.01 -14.75
N ALA A 220 14.37 -22.75 -14.18
CA ALA A 220 14.57 -22.75 -12.73
C ALA A 220 13.78 -21.63 -12.03
N MET A 221 13.83 -20.41 -12.56
CA MET A 221 13.13 -19.25 -11.99
C MET A 221 11.60 -19.41 -12.08
N ARG A 222 11.09 -19.85 -13.24
CA ARG A 222 9.64 -20.06 -13.44
C ARG A 222 9.09 -21.29 -12.71
N ALA A 223 9.94 -22.23 -12.31
CA ALA A 223 9.55 -23.33 -11.42
C ALA A 223 9.23 -22.85 -10.00
N VAL A 224 9.78 -21.71 -9.57
CA VAL A 224 9.43 -21.05 -8.31
C VAL A 224 8.17 -20.22 -8.48
N ASP A 225 8.14 -19.38 -9.51
CA ASP A 225 6.99 -18.51 -9.78
C ASP A 225 6.72 -18.43 -11.30
N PRO A 226 5.66 -19.09 -11.80
CA PRO A 226 5.33 -19.07 -13.22
C PRO A 226 4.74 -17.72 -13.71
N ALA A 227 4.40 -16.79 -12.81
CA ALA A 227 3.80 -15.51 -13.16
C ALA A 227 4.83 -14.41 -13.47
N ILE A 228 6.13 -14.65 -13.22
CA ILE A 228 7.19 -13.68 -13.50
C ILE A 228 7.36 -13.43 -15.00
N GLU A 229 7.75 -12.21 -15.35
CA GLU A 229 8.11 -11.79 -16.71
C GLU A 229 9.62 -11.70 -16.85
N ILE A 230 10.16 -12.47 -17.80
CA ILE A 230 11.60 -12.57 -18.05
C ILE A 230 12.05 -11.58 -19.12
N MET A 231 13.14 -10.89 -18.83
CA MET A 231 13.89 -10.04 -19.75
C MET A 231 15.26 -10.66 -20.04
N VAL A 232 15.71 -10.59 -21.29
CA VAL A 232 17.01 -11.15 -21.69
C VAL A 232 17.85 -10.11 -22.44
N ASP A 233 19.10 -9.95 -22.01
CA ASP A 233 20.06 -9.03 -22.62
C ASP A 233 20.69 -9.61 -23.90
N VAL A 234 20.40 -8.94 -25.01
CA VAL A 234 20.79 -9.30 -26.38
C VAL A 234 21.68 -8.23 -27.04
N GLN A 235 22.37 -7.41 -26.25
CA GLN A 235 23.14 -6.25 -26.72
C GLN A 235 24.29 -6.54 -27.70
N PHE A 236 24.75 -7.78 -27.82
CA PHE A 236 25.72 -8.16 -28.85
C PHE A 236 25.10 -8.29 -30.26
N LYS A 237 23.81 -7.91 -30.44
CA LYS A 237 23.14 -7.64 -31.73
C LYS A 237 23.17 -8.78 -32.74
N ARG A 238 23.16 -10.04 -32.26
CA ARG A 238 23.09 -11.24 -33.12
C ARG A 238 21.65 -11.66 -33.36
N THR A 239 21.09 -11.28 -34.51
CA THR A 239 19.69 -11.53 -34.88
C THR A 239 19.33 -13.02 -34.96
N SER A 240 20.24 -13.87 -35.41
CA SER A 240 20.07 -15.34 -35.47
C SER A 240 19.91 -15.97 -34.08
N LEU A 241 20.63 -15.45 -33.06
CA LEU A 241 20.43 -15.88 -31.69
C LEU A 241 19.04 -15.46 -31.18
N MET A 242 18.58 -14.25 -31.49
CA MET A 242 17.24 -13.79 -31.10
C MET A 242 16.14 -14.69 -31.70
N GLU A 243 16.32 -15.17 -32.94
CA GLU A 243 15.46 -16.18 -33.55
C GLU A 243 15.51 -17.51 -32.77
N SER A 244 16.71 -17.95 -32.38
CA SER A 244 16.92 -19.17 -31.59
C SER A 244 16.29 -19.09 -30.19
N ILE A 245 16.32 -17.91 -29.56
CA ILE A 245 15.63 -17.62 -28.29
C ILE A 245 14.12 -17.76 -28.50
N ARG A 246 13.56 -17.17 -29.58
CA ARG A 246 12.14 -17.30 -29.92
C ARG A 246 11.74 -18.76 -30.09
N GLU A 247 12.55 -19.53 -30.82
CA GLU A 247 12.30 -20.94 -31.10
C GLU A 247 12.27 -21.80 -29.82
N ARG A 248 13.26 -21.62 -28.93
CA ARG A 248 13.41 -22.48 -27.74
C ARG A 248 12.62 -22.04 -26.52
N LEU A 249 12.46 -20.73 -26.32
CA LEU A 249 11.84 -20.18 -25.12
C LEU A 249 10.46 -19.57 -25.37
N GLY A 250 10.16 -19.15 -26.60
CA GLY A 250 8.84 -18.63 -26.98
C GLY A 250 8.34 -17.57 -25.99
N ASN A 251 7.13 -17.78 -25.48
CA ASN A 251 6.48 -16.82 -24.56
C ASN A 251 6.98 -16.91 -23.10
N LYS A 252 8.00 -17.73 -22.80
CA LYS A 252 8.65 -17.70 -21.48
C LYS A 252 9.53 -16.44 -21.32
N VAL A 253 10.05 -15.91 -22.43
CA VAL A 253 10.70 -14.60 -22.50
C VAL A 253 9.65 -13.56 -22.88
N HIS A 254 9.72 -12.37 -22.28
CA HIS A 254 8.74 -11.31 -22.48
C HIS A 254 9.39 -10.09 -23.13
N TYR A 255 10.65 -9.80 -22.76
CA TYR A 255 11.37 -8.61 -23.23
C TYR A 255 12.77 -8.94 -23.74
N PHE A 256 13.16 -8.27 -24.84
CA PHE A 256 14.56 -8.10 -25.20
C PHE A 256 15.12 -6.80 -24.64
N VAL A 257 16.32 -6.87 -24.07
CA VAL A 257 16.98 -5.74 -23.42
C VAL A 257 18.01 -5.07 -24.35
N GLU A 258 18.02 -3.74 -24.36
CA GLU A 258 19.01 -2.89 -25.05
C GLU A 258 19.44 -1.73 -24.13
N HIS A 259 20.72 -1.32 -24.18
CA HIS A 259 21.21 -0.15 -23.44
C HIS A 259 21.60 0.98 -24.40
N LEU A 260 21.28 2.23 -24.04
CA LEU A 260 21.46 3.40 -24.90
C LEU A 260 22.10 4.58 -24.13
N TYR A 261 23.43 4.71 -24.21
CA TYR A 261 24.16 5.87 -23.67
C TYR A 261 24.79 6.68 -24.79
N MET A 262 24.36 7.93 -24.96
CA MET A 262 25.00 8.87 -25.91
C MET A 262 24.80 10.32 -25.46
N PRO A 263 25.68 11.25 -25.86
CA PRO A 263 27.04 11.00 -26.34
C PRO A 263 27.92 10.47 -25.20
N TRP A 264 28.89 9.61 -25.48
CA TRP A 264 29.86 9.11 -24.49
C TRP A 264 30.91 10.20 -24.15
N ASP A 265 32.17 9.84 -23.94
CA ASP A 265 33.24 10.80 -23.68
C ASP A 265 33.61 11.61 -24.94
N ILE A 266 33.48 12.94 -24.87
CA ILE A 266 33.77 13.86 -25.98
C ILE A 266 35.25 14.27 -25.93
N THR A 267 36.05 13.59 -26.75
CA THR A 267 37.49 13.84 -26.93
C THR A 267 37.78 14.69 -28.17
N GLN A 268 36.89 14.68 -29.15
CA GLN A 268 37.02 15.36 -30.43
C GLN A 268 35.65 15.84 -30.92
N VAL A 269 35.64 16.98 -31.62
CA VAL A 269 34.46 17.49 -32.34
C VAL A 269 34.85 17.71 -33.80
N LEU A 270 34.02 17.21 -34.72
CA LEU A 270 34.13 17.50 -36.15
C LEU A 270 32.98 18.40 -36.57
N LYS A 271 33.21 19.29 -37.54
CA LYS A 271 32.19 20.02 -38.28
C LYS A 271 32.38 19.70 -39.75
N ASP A 272 31.40 19.05 -40.38
CA ASP A 272 31.51 18.60 -41.77
C ASP A 272 32.76 17.73 -42.03
N GLY A 273 33.06 16.83 -41.08
CA GLY A 273 34.21 15.94 -41.11
C GLY A 273 35.56 16.60 -40.81
N GLN A 274 35.59 17.91 -40.57
CA GLN A 274 36.82 18.64 -40.22
C GLN A 274 36.91 18.86 -38.72
N PRO A 275 38.04 18.56 -38.05
CA PRO A 275 38.22 18.83 -36.63
C PRO A 275 38.06 20.31 -36.31
N VAL A 276 37.26 20.62 -35.29
CA VAL A 276 37.13 21.97 -34.72
C VAL A 276 37.64 21.98 -33.29
N PRO A 277 38.45 22.99 -32.88
CA PRO A 277 38.89 23.10 -31.50
C PRO A 277 37.71 23.24 -30.55
N ILE A 278 37.64 22.39 -29.52
CA ILE A 278 36.58 22.43 -28.49
C ILE A 278 36.41 23.84 -27.88
N PRO A 279 37.48 24.60 -27.53
CA PRO A 279 37.35 25.98 -27.04
C PRO A 279 36.69 26.97 -28.00
N SER A 280 36.63 26.66 -29.29
CA SER A 280 36.06 27.55 -30.32
C SER A 280 34.55 27.37 -30.51
N LEU A 281 33.95 26.35 -29.88
CA LEU A 281 32.53 26.07 -29.98
C LEU A 281 31.71 27.11 -29.22
N THR A 282 30.69 27.65 -29.88
CA THR A 282 29.70 28.52 -29.24
C THR A 282 28.67 27.71 -28.44
N GLU A 283 28.03 28.33 -27.45
CA GLU A 283 26.96 27.68 -26.67
C GLU A 283 25.82 27.16 -27.55
N GLN A 284 25.50 27.90 -28.62
CA GLN A 284 24.47 27.51 -29.57
C GLN A 284 24.89 26.29 -30.40
N GLU A 285 26.16 26.17 -30.78
CA GLU A 285 26.68 24.99 -31.51
C GLU A 285 26.66 23.73 -30.63
N VAL A 286 27.05 23.88 -29.36
CA VAL A 286 26.95 22.80 -28.36
C VAL A 286 25.48 22.41 -28.14
N TRP A 287 24.61 23.39 -27.86
CA TRP A 287 23.18 23.17 -27.65
C TRP A 287 22.51 22.47 -28.84
N SER A 288 22.76 22.96 -30.05
CA SER A 288 22.15 22.42 -31.28
C SER A 288 22.64 21.01 -31.62
N THR A 289 23.72 20.55 -31.00
CA THR A 289 24.19 19.16 -31.10
C THR A 289 23.68 18.32 -29.94
N TRP A 290 23.78 18.81 -28.70
CA TRP A 290 23.40 18.07 -27.49
C TRP A 290 21.90 17.87 -27.30
N THR A 291 21.06 18.64 -28.00
CA THR A 291 19.60 18.49 -27.90
C THR A 291 19.01 17.60 -28.99
N VAL A 292 19.85 16.95 -29.79
CA VAL A 292 19.47 16.09 -30.91
C VAL A 292 19.92 14.66 -30.62
N VAL A 293 18.97 13.73 -30.50
CA VAL A 293 19.26 12.30 -30.33
C VAL A 293 19.99 11.74 -31.57
N PRO A 294 20.64 10.57 -31.47
CA PRO A 294 21.42 10.02 -32.58
C PRO A 294 20.67 9.86 -33.92
N GLU A 295 19.35 9.62 -33.87
CA GLU A 295 18.54 9.36 -35.06
C GLU A 295 17.32 10.30 -35.11
N VAL A 296 17.11 10.96 -36.25
CA VAL A 296 15.92 11.77 -36.52
C VAL A 296 15.16 11.23 -37.73
N ASN A 297 13.84 11.32 -37.70
CA ASN A 297 12.99 10.92 -38.82
C ASN A 297 13.07 11.94 -39.98
N SER A 298 12.38 11.68 -41.08
CA SER A 298 12.32 12.59 -42.25
C SER A 298 11.76 13.99 -41.93
N SER A 299 10.98 14.14 -40.87
CA SER A 299 10.49 15.44 -40.39
C SER A 299 11.52 16.17 -39.54
N GLY A 300 12.59 15.50 -39.11
CA GLY A 300 13.64 16.02 -38.24
C GLY A 300 13.37 15.82 -36.75
N GLU A 301 12.42 14.96 -36.37
CA GLU A 301 12.07 14.67 -34.98
C GLU A 301 12.78 13.40 -34.48
N SER A 302 13.04 13.33 -33.18
CA SER A 302 13.69 12.21 -32.49
C SER A 302 13.03 10.88 -32.81
N THR A 303 13.81 9.90 -33.23
CA THR A 303 13.33 8.54 -33.48
C THR A 303 14.32 7.52 -32.93
N LEU A 304 13.85 6.28 -32.77
CA LEU A 304 14.70 5.16 -32.41
C LEU A 304 14.78 4.20 -33.59
N ASN A 305 16.00 3.90 -34.02
CA ASN A 305 16.27 2.88 -35.01
C ASN A 305 17.45 2.02 -34.56
N SER A 306 17.16 0.79 -34.14
CA SER A 306 18.20 -0.17 -33.76
C SER A 306 17.92 -1.54 -34.39
N THR A 307 18.98 -2.32 -34.57
CA THR A 307 18.90 -3.71 -35.02
C THR A 307 18.03 -4.54 -34.06
N ILE A 308 18.14 -4.29 -32.76
CA ILE A 308 17.37 -5.02 -31.74
C ILE A 308 15.89 -4.66 -31.84
N LEU A 309 15.56 -3.37 -32.00
CA LEU A 309 14.18 -2.90 -32.21
C LEU A 309 13.53 -3.52 -33.44
N THR A 310 14.23 -3.48 -34.57
CA THR A 310 13.74 -4.07 -35.82
C THR A 310 13.50 -5.57 -35.65
N GLN A 311 14.41 -6.25 -34.96
CA GLN A 311 14.33 -7.69 -34.75
C GLN A 311 13.24 -8.09 -33.74
N ALA A 312 13.08 -7.33 -32.65
CA ALA A 312 12.03 -7.55 -31.65
C ALA A 312 10.64 -7.41 -32.30
N ARG A 313 10.44 -6.35 -33.10
CA ARG A 313 9.23 -6.17 -33.94
C ARG A 313 8.96 -7.38 -34.82
N ARG A 314 9.97 -7.85 -35.55
CA ARG A 314 9.86 -9.01 -36.46
C ARG A 314 9.45 -10.29 -35.72
N LEU A 315 9.96 -10.49 -34.50
CA LEU A 315 9.72 -11.68 -33.69
C LEU A 315 8.49 -11.57 -32.79
N GLY A 316 7.85 -10.41 -32.72
CA GLY A 316 6.68 -10.15 -31.86
C GLY A 316 7.03 -10.05 -30.36
N TYR A 317 8.27 -9.66 -30.02
CA TYR A 317 8.67 -9.40 -28.64
C TYR A 317 8.55 -7.91 -28.31
N LYS A 318 8.29 -7.61 -27.04
CA LYS A 318 8.47 -6.27 -26.49
C LYS A 318 9.95 -6.03 -26.17
N MET A 319 10.30 -4.77 -25.98
CA MET A 319 11.63 -4.34 -25.57
C MET A 319 11.60 -3.59 -24.25
N ALA A 320 12.66 -3.80 -23.48
CA ALA A 320 12.98 -3.03 -22.29
C ALA A 320 14.34 -2.35 -22.50
N ILE A 321 14.36 -1.02 -22.48
CA ILE A 321 15.60 -0.24 -22.53
C ILE A 321 16.01 0.00 -21.07
N THR A 322 16.71 -0.97 -20.48
CA THR A 322 16.91 -1.06 -19.03
C THR A 322 18.08 -0.22 -18.53
N GLU A 323 18.85 0.36 -19.45
CA GLU A 323 19.80 1.42 -19.17
C GLU A 323 19.85 2.42 -20.31
N TRP A 324 19.63 3.69 -20.00
CA TRP A 324 19.87 4.77 -20.95
C TRP A 324 20.10 6.08 -20.22
N ASN A 325 20.94 6.95 -20.79
CA ASN A 325 20.97 8.36 -20.45
C ASN A 325 21.80 9.20 -21.44
N TRP A 326 21.81 10.50 -21.18
CA TRP A 326 22.59 11.51 -21.86
C TRP A 326 23.86 11.85 -21.07
N ASN A 327 24.97 11.16 -21.36
CA ASN A 327 26.24 11.28 -20.64
C ASN A 327 26.90 12.67 -20.86
N GLY A 328 27.36 12.94 -22.09
CA GLY A 328 27.86 14.23 -22.56
C GLY A 328 28.86 14.91 -21.63
N TRP A 329 30.00 14.27 -21.35
CA TRP A 329 31.11 14.89 -20.64
C TRP A 329 32.32 15.10 -21.56
N TRP A 330 33.14 16.09 -21.23
CA TRP A 330 34.37 16.43 -21.93
C TRP A 330 35.56 15.69 -21.31
N SER A 331 36.44 15.10 -22.10
CA SER A 331 37.53 14.22 -21.58
C SER A 331 38.70 14.95 -20.90
N PHE A 332 38.66 16.28 -20.82
CA PHE A 332 39.78 17.09 -20.32
C PHE A 332 39.44 17.65 -18.94
N ASP A 333 40.36 17.47 -17.97
CA ASP A 333 40.21 17.98 -16.61
C ASP A 333 39.85 19.46 -16.60
N TYR A 334 38.76 19.77 -15.91
CA TYR A 334 38.34 21.14 -15.60
C TYR A 334 39.48 21.90 -14.93
N GLN A 335 40.04 22.91 -15.60
CA GLN A 335 40.90 23.90 -14.96
C GLN A 335 40.02 25.02 -14.39
N PRO A 336 40.01 25.27 -13.07
CA PRO A 336 39.23 26.36 -12.49
C PRO A 336 39.55 27.70 -13.17
N GLY A 337 38.52 28.39 -13.66
CA GLY A 337 38.66 29.71 -14.30
C GLY A 337 38.78 29.71 -15.84
N THR A 338 38.70 28.56 -16.50
CA THR A 338 38.67 28.47 -17.96
C THR A 338 37.25 28.31 -18.49
N LYS A 339 36.81 29.22 -19.38
CA LYS A 339 35.47 29.22 -20.00
C LYS A 339 35.47 28.26 -21.21
N TRP A 340 35.61 26.97 -20.97
CA TRP A 340 35.42 25.90 -21.97
C TRP A 340 33.94 25.87 -22.41
N PRO A 341 33.56 25.25 -23.55
CA PRO A 341 32.16 25.19 -23.98
C PRO A 341 31.25 24.76 -22.82
N PRO A 342 30.06 25.37 -22.65
CA PRO A 342 29.28 25.22 -21.44
C PRO A 342 28.88 23.75 -21.23
N ASP A 343 29.41 23.14 -20.17
CA ASP A 343 28.94 21.85 -19.67
C ASP A 343 27.59 22.02 -18.99
N SER A 344 26.53 22.10 -19.80
CA SER A 344 25.19 22.40 -19.31
C SER A 344 24.44 21.12 -18.92
N ALA A 345 24.25 20.92 -17.62
CA ALA A 345 23.37 19.87 -17.10
C ALA A 345 21.94 20.01 -17.64
N PHE A 346 21.47 21.26 -17.85
CA PHE A 346 20.16 21.52 -18.43
C PHE A 346 20.06 21.08 -19.90
N ALA A 347 21.06 21.40 -20.72
CA ALA A 347 21.10 20.93 -22.11
C ALA A 347 21.09 19.40 -22.21
N ARG A 348 21.78 18.70 -21.29
CA ARG A 348 21.70 17.23 -21.18
C ARG A 348 20.29 16.73 -20.84
N GLY A 349 19.61 17.39 -19.91
CA GLY A 349 18.21 17.10 -19.59
C GLY A 349 17.27 17.25 -20.80
N VAL A 350 17.44 18.32 -21.58
CA VAL A 350 16.67 18.56 -22.82
C VAL A 350 17.04 17.56 -23.93
N GLY A 351 18.32 17.18 -24.05
CA GLY A 351 18.76 16.13 -24.97
C GLY A 351 18.17 14.76 -24.63
N ALA A 352 18.20 14.39 -23.35
CA ALA A 352 17.60 13.16 -22.84
C ALA A 352 16.08 13.07 -23.12
N ALA A 353 15.36 14.19 -23.13
CA ALA A 353 13.94 14.21 -23.51
C ALA A 353 13.68 13.72 -24.94
N GLY A 354 14.65 13.91 -25.84
CA GLY A 354 14.55 13.36 -27.19
C GLY A 354 14.51 11.83 -27.20
N TYR A 355 15.21 11.15 -26.27
CA TYR A 355 15.09 9.70 -26.14
C TYR A 355 13.69 9.31 -25.69
N VAL A 356 13.11 10.03 -24.73
CA VAL A 356 11.73 9.80 -24.29
C VAL A 356 10.76 9.94 -25.46
N HIS A 357 10.86 11.01 -26.25
CA HIS A 357 10.07 11.17 -27.46
C HIS A 357 10.26 10.02 -28.48
N ALA A 358 11.50 9.57 -28.69
CA ALA A 358 11.81 8.43 -29.54
C ALA A 358 11.20 7.11 -29.01
N PHE A 359 11.21 6.91 -27.70
CA PHE A 359 10.62 5.73 -27.06
C PHE A 359 9.10 5.75 -27.16
N MET A 360 8.47 6.90 -26.92
CA MET A 360 7.02 7.05 -27.10
C MET A 360 6.61 6.75 -28.54
N ARG A 361 7.37 7.22 -29.54
CA ARG A 361 7.12 6.87 -30.96
C ARG A 361 7.33 5.39 -31.26
N ALA A 362 8.18 4.70 -30.50
CA ALA A 362 8.46 3.27 -30.63
C ALA A 362 7.66 2.40 -29.62
N ALA A 363 6.63 2.95 -28.98
CA ALA A 363 5.86 2.27 -27.91
C ALA A 363 5.07 1.04 -28.41
N ASP A 364 4.97 0.84 -29.73
CA ASP A 364 4.51 -0.43 -30.30
C ASP A 364 5.35 -1.62 -29.82
N THR A 365 6.64 -1.38 -29.54
CA THR A 365 7.61 -2.41 -29.17
C THR A 365 8.33 -2.09 -27.86
N VAL A 366 8.77 -0.84 -27.66
CA VAL A 366 9.41 -0.40 -26.42
C VAL A 366 8.36 -0.23 -25.33
N ALA A 367 8.47 -1.01 -24.26
CA ALA A 367 7.51 -1.00 -23.16
C ALA A 367 8.12 -0.49 -21.84
N ILE A 368 9.43 -0.62 -21.67
CA ILE A 368 10.11 -0.23 -20.44
C ILE A 368 11.31 0.64 -20.82
N GLY A 369 11.52 1.72 -20.07
CA GLY A 369 12.68 2.58 -20.17
C GLY A 369 13.18 2.86 -18.75
N SER A 370 14.43 2.54 -18.44
CA SER A 370 15.02 2.75 -17.12
C SER A 370 16.20 3.69 -17.21
N GLN A 371 15.98 4.96 -16.83
CA GLN A 371 17.02 5.98 -16.90
C GLN A 371 18.11 5.75 -15.85
N SER A 372 19.36 5.77 -16.29
CA SER A 372 20.56 5.56 -15.47
C SER A 372 21.20 6.88 -15.04
N LEU A 373 21.34 7.27 -13.77
CA LEU A 373 21.02 6.55 -12.54
C LEU A 373 20.06 7.38 -11.70
N THR A 374 19.31 6.73 -10.82
CA THR A 374 18.34 7.41 -9.95
C THR A 374 19.04 8.24 -8.87
N VAL A 375 20.05 7.67 -8.21
CA VAL A 375 20.78 8.28 -7.10
C VAL A 375 22.28 8.03 -7.27
N GLY A 376 23.10 9.00 -6.91
CA GLY A 376 24.55 8.97 -7.13
C GLY A 376 25.25 10.24 -6.70
N ASN A 377 26.57 10.20 -6.57
CA ASN A 377 27.39 11.25 -5.99
C ASN A 377 28.37 11.91 -6.97
N ARG A 378 28.59 11.33 -8.16
CA ARG A 378 29.61 11.82 -9.09
C ARG A 378 29.16 11.99 -10.54
N TRP A 379 28.56 10.98 -11.16
CA TRP A 379 28.28 10.97 -12.61
C TRP A 379 27.21 12.00 -12.98
N GLY A 380 27.37 12.67 -14.13
CA GLY A 380 26.47 13.73 -14.61
C GLY A 380 25.08 13.27 -15.07
N ILE A 381 24.82 11.97 -14.98
CA ILE A 381 23.60 11.29 -15.45
C ILE A 381 22.64 10.95 -14.32
N THR A 382 23.02 11.24 -13.08
CA THR A 382 22.19 10.92 -11.92
C THR A 382 20.92 11.78 -11.88
N CYS A 383 19.78 11.26 -11.41
CA CYS A 383 18.57 12.04 -11.19
C CYS A 383 18.69 12.90 -9.92
N ILE A 384 19.10 12.28 -8.81
CA ILE A 384 19.28 12.90 -7.49
C ILE A 384 20.77 12.85 -7.11
N ARG A 385 21.42 14.02 -7.07
CA ARG A 385 22.77 14.12 -6.51
C ARG A 385 22.70 14.00 -5.00
N ALA A 386 23.41 13.04 -4.44
CA ALA A 386 23.54 12.84 -3.00
C ALA A 386 25.00 12.96 -2.55
N ASP A 387 25.18 13.42 -1.31
CA ASP A 387 26.48 13.55 -0.64
C ASP A 387 26.49 12.67 0.60
N LYS A 388 27.38 11.68 0.64
CA LYS A 388 27.51 10.71 1.75
C LYS A 388 27.89 11.40 3.07
N THR A 389 28.54 12.56 3.01
CA THR A 389 28.94 13.33 4.21
C THR A 389 27.81 14.17 4.79
N GLY A 390 26.74 14.39 4.02
CA GLY A 390 25.64 15.28 4.39
C GLY A 390 25.99 16.77 4.38
N GLN A 391 27.17 17.17 3.91
CA GLN A 391 27.57 18.58 3.83
C GLN A 391 26.77 19.34 2.76
N THR A 392 26.47 18.67 1.65
CA THR A 392 25.56 19.19 0.61
C THR A 392 24.22 18.48 0.70
N PRO A 393 23.10 19.20 0.93
CA PRO A 393 21.76 18.62 0.84
C PRO A 393 21.53 17.99 -0.53
N PRO A 394 20.86 16.82 -0.63
CA PRO A 394 20.51 16.21 -1.90
C PRO A 394 19.73 17.18 -2.80
N TYR A 395 19.94 17.11 -4.12
CA TYR A 395 19.26 17.98 -5.09
C TYR A 395 19.08 17.28 -6.44
N PHE A 396 18.11 17.72 -7.24
CA PHE A 396 17.89 17.13 -8.55
C PHE A 396 18.90 17.63 -9.61
N LEU A 397 19.27 16.74 -10.53
CA LEU A 397 19.83 17.15 -11.82
C LEU A 397 18.72 17.22 -12.88
N PRO A 398 18.89 18.05 -13.93
CA PRO A 398 17.88 18.25 -14.96
C PRO A 398 17.42 16.97 -15.68
N THR A 399 18.30 15.97 -15.82
CA THR A 399 17.93 14.65 -16.40
C THR A 399 16.88 13.92 -15.56
N GLY A 400 16.96 14.02 -14.23
CA GLY A 400 15.97 13.45 -13.31
C GLY A 400 14.67 14.24 -13.27
N GLN A 401 14.76 15.58 -13.27
CA GLN A 401 13.58 16.44 -13.36
C GLN A 401 12.83 16.22 -14.67
N MET A 402 13.55 16.04 -15.78
CA MET A 402 12.95 15.70 -17.07
C MET A 402 12.20 14.37 -17.02
N MET A 403 12.76 13.32 -16.41
CA MET A 403 12.03 12.05 -16.28
C MET A 403 10.78 12.18 -15.40
N MET A 404 10.90 12.87 -14.27
CA MET A 404 9.75 13.18 -13.40
C MET A 404 8.64 13.92 -14.16
N PHE A 405 9.01 14.88 -15.02
CA PHE A 405 8.07 15.62 -15.85
C PHE A 405 7.25 14.71 -16.76
N TYR A 406 7.89 13.77 -17.45
CA TYR A 406 7.18 12.84 -18.33
C TYR A 406 6.41 11.76 -17.57
N ALA A 407 6.92 11.29 -16.42
CA ALA A 407 6.21 10.33 -15.58
C ALA A 407 4.89 10.91 -15.01
N GLN A 408 4.86 12.20 -14.70
CA GLN A 408 3.68 12.88 -14.15
C GLN A 408 2.71 13.40 -15.21
N HIS A 409 3.17 13.57 -16.45
CA HIS A 409 2.40 14.21 -17.50
C HIS A 409 2.46 13.36 -18.77
N HIS A 410 1.58 12.36 -18.86
CA HIS A 410 1.40 11.58 -20.08
C HIS A 410 0.04 10.87 -20.07
N GLY A 411 -0.41 10.45 -21.25
CA GLY A 411 -1.51 9.52 -21.42
C GLY A 411 -1.06 8.07 -21.60
N ASP A 412 -2.01 7.15 -21.68
CA ASP A 412 -1.78 5.71 -21.86
C ASP A 412 -1.78 5.26 -23.34
N ARG A 413 -2.00 6.20 -24.28
CA ARG A 413 -1.94 5.92 -25.71
C ARG A 413 -1.31 7.05 -26.50
N VAL A 414 -0.51 6.71 -27.49
CA VAL A 414 0.11 7.67 -28.42
C VAL A 414 -0.87 7.94 -29.56
N LEU A 415 -1.07 9.21 -29.88
CA LEU A 415 -1.96 9.67 -30.95
C LEU A 415 -1.19 10.10 -32.18
N SER A 416 -1.83 9.96 -33.35
CA SER A 416 -1.27 10.50 -34.58
C SER A 416 -1.40 12.03 -34.62
N VAL A 417 -0.28 12.69 -34.90
CA VAL A 417 -0.16 14.13 -35.08
C VAL A 417 0.52 14.43 -36.42
N ARG A 418 -0.03 15.38 -37.18
CA ARG A 418 0.59 15.92 -38.39
C ARG A 418 1.11 17.32 -38.12
N SER A 419 2.37 17.57 -38.46
CA SER A 419 3.00 18.89 -38.34
C SER A 419 3.06 19.60 -39.69
N GLU A 420 2.86 20.92 -39.67
CA GLU A 420 2.90 21.80 -40.84
C GLU A 420 3.76 23.03 -40.50
N ASN A 421 4.63 23.42 -41.44
CA ASN A 421 5.52 24.59 -41.33
C ASN A 421 6.49 24.58 -40.13
N VAL A 422 6.79 23.42 -39.53
CA VAL A 422 7.82 23.31 -38.48
C VAL A 422 9.19 23.66 -39.07
N PRO A 423 9.86 24.72 -38.60
CA PRO A 423 11.17 25.09 -39.13
C PRO A 423 12.21 24.03 -38.75
N THR A 424 13.19 23.85 -39.62
CA THR A 424 14.30 22.91 -39.40
C THR A 424 15.63 23.61 -39.54
N TYR A 425 16.66 23.05 -38.90
CA TYR A 425 18.05 23.46 -39.06
C TYR A 425 18.94 22.26 -39.37
N ARG A 426 20.13 22.55 -39.87
CA ARG A 426 21.20 21.56 -40.05
C ARG A 426 22.08 21.55 -38.81
N GLN A 427 22.30 20.37 -38.24
CA GLN A 427 23.26 20.11 -37.19
C GLN A 427 24.51 19.49 -37.86
N PRO A 428 25.63 20.24 -38.03
CA PRO A 428 26.75 19.79 -38.86
C PRO A 428 27.85 19.04 -38.08
N PHE A 429 27.67 18.86 -36.77
CA PHE A 429 28.73 18.40 -35.89
C PHE A 429 28.71 16.91 -35.64
N GLU A 430 29.88 16.32 -35.45
CA GLU A 430 30.07 14.98 -34.92
C GLU A 430 30.67 15.08 -33.51
N MET A 431 30.04 14.43 -32.53
CA MET A 431 30.48 14.45 -31.12
C MET A 431 30.17 13.11 -30.44
N ALA A 432 31.21 12.32 -30.13
CA ALA A 432 31.13 11.10 -29.31
C ALA A 432 29.93 10.17 -29.65
N GLY A 433 29.77 9.85 -30.93
CA GLY A 433 28.72 8.98 -31.47
C GLY A 433 27.52 9.71 -32.08
N LEU A 434 27.33 11.00 -31.77
CA LEU A 434 26.39 11.86 -32.48
C LEU A 434 26.95 12.19 -33.86
N LYS A 435 26.12 12.05 -34.89
CA LYS A 435 26.47 12.29 -36.30
C LYS A 435 25.79 13.56 -36.82
N PRO A 436 26.32 14.20 -37.87
CA PRO A 436 25.65 15.30 -38.54
C PRO A 436 24.23 14.92 -38.99
N ALA A 437 23.27 15.82 -38.75
CA ALA A 437 21.89 15.70 -39.20
C ALA A 437 21.52 16.88 -40.11
N GLU A 438 21.22 16.57 -41.38
CA GLU A 438 20.88 17.58 -42.40
C GLU A 438 19.57 18.32 -42.11
N ARG A 439 18.67 17.69 -41.34
CA ARG A 439 17.33 18.21 -41.07
C ARG A 439 16.90 17.84 -39.66
N VAL A 440 17.01 18.80 -38.74
CA VAL A 440 16.53 18.70 -37.36
C VAL A 440 15.37 19.66 -37.17
N ALA A 441 14.25 19.18 -36.64
CA ALA A 441 13.10 20.00 -36.30
C ALA A 441 13.39 20.84 -35.04
N TYR A 442 13.09 22.14 -35.11
CA TYR A 442 13.15 22.99 -33.93
C TYR A 442 12.11 22.60 -32.87
N LEU A 443 10.98 22.04 -33.30
CA LEU A 443 9.97 21.46 -32.42
C LEU A 443 9.90 19.95 -32.63
N ASP A 444 10.20 19.19 -31.58
CA ASP A 444 9.94 17.76 -31.51
C ASP A 444 8.59 17.54 -30.85
N VAL A 445 7.62 16.91 -31.50
CA VAL A 445 6.28 16.75 -30.92
C VAL A 445 5.83 15.30 -30.86
N VAL A 446 5.40 14.88 -29.67
CA VAL A 446 4.66 13.64 -29.46
C VAL A 446 3.38 13.96 -28.71
N VAL A 447 2.28 13.35 -29.12
CA VAL A 447 1.00 13.52 -28.45
C VAL A 447 0.59 12.21 -27.84
N SER A 448 0.29 12.23 -26.55
CA SER A 448 -0.34 11.13 -25.86
C SER A 448 -1.73 11.54 -25.38
N ALA A 449 -2.58 10.57 -25.07
CA ALA A 449 -3.87 10.81 -24.45
C ALA A 449 -4.21 9.67 -23.50
N ASP A 450 -5.00 9.99 -22.50
CA ASP A 450 -5.83 9.02 -21.78
C ASP A 450 -7.30 9.41 -22.04
N ASP A 451 -8.27 8.88 -21.29
CA ASP A 451 -9.64 9.34 -21.49
C ASP A 451 -9.93 10.69 -20.80
N THR A 452 -8.95 11.27 -20.08
CA THR A 452 -9.03 12.53 -19.31
C THR A 452 -8.53 13.72 -20.08
N ALA A 453 -7.45 13.53 -20.82
CA ALA A 453 -6.74 14.63 -21.43
C ALA A 453 -5.97 14.18 -22.66
N ILE A 454 -5.70 15.17 -23.51
CA ILE A 454 -4.67 15.10 -24.53
C ILE A 454 -3.44 15.79 -23.95
N TYR A 455 -2.30 15.12 -23.98
CA TYR A 455 -1.02 15.65 -23.54
C TYR A 455 -0.17 15.92 -24.79
N PHE A 456 0.00 17.20 -25.10
CA PHE A 456 0.82 17.65 -26.21
C PHE A 456 2.23 17.93 -25.70
N HIS A 457 3.16 17.01 -25.94
CA HIS A 457 4.57 17.16 -25.56
C HIS A 457 5.36 17.83 -26.68
N ALA A 458 6.13 18.84 -26.33
CA ALA A 458 6.97 19.55 -27.27
C ALA A 458 8.35 19.85 -26.69
N ILE A 459 9.41 19.52 -27.43
CA ILE A 459 10.77 19.99 -27.14
C ILE A 459 11.04 21.18 -28.06
N ASN A 460 11.27 22.37 -27.51
CA ASN A 460 11.73 23.52 -28.28
C ASN A 460 13.25 23.62 -28.24
N ARG A 461 13.88 23.17 -29.34
CA ARG A 461 15.33 23.23 -29.55
C ARG A 461 15.82 24.59 -30.02
N HIS A 462 14.95 25.55 -30.29
CA HIS A 462 15.39 26.86 -30.73
C HIS A 462 16.16 27.54 -29.61
N PHE A 463 17.38 27.98 -29.91
CA PHE A 463 18.30 28.53 -28.91
C PHE A 463 17.80 29.87 -28.33
N SER A 464 17.26 30.75 -29.19
CA SER A 464 16.96 32.14 -28.83
C SER A 464 15.49 32.59 -28.97
N GLN A 465 14.59 31.77 -29.52
CA GLN A 465 13.23 32.19 -29.90
C GLN A 465 12.18 31.27 -29.29
N ASP A 466 11.17 31.89 -28.68
CA ASP A 466 9.94 31.21 -28.31
C ASP A 466 9.11 31.02 -29.59
N LEU A 467 8.49 29.86 -29.75
CA LEU A 467 7.82 29.49 -30.99
C LEU A 467 6.30 29.49 -30.79
N PRO A 468 5.56 30.41 -31.45
CA PRO A 468 4.10 30.35 -31.45
C PRO A 468 3.62 29.17 -32.30
N VAL A 469 2.68 28.40 -31.77
CA VAL A 469 2.11 27.21 -32.40
C VAL A 469 0.59 27.25 -32.39
N VAL A 470 0.01 26.59 -33.38
CA VAL A 470 -1.43 26.35 -33.52
C VAL A 470 -1.67 24.86 -33.42
N ILE A 471 -2.41 24.41 -32.43
CA ILE A 471 -2.76 23.00 -32.22
C ILE A 471 -4.24 22.84 -32.56
N ASP A 472 -4.50 22.12 -33.64
CA ASP A 472 -5.84 21.80 -34.13
C ASP A 472 -6.31 20.47 -33.53
N LEU A 473 -7.38 20.57 -32.75
CA LEU A 473 -8.03 19.48 -32.04
C LEU A 473 -9.45 19.22 -32.59
N SER A 474 -9.74 19.65 -33.82
CA SER A 474 -11.06 19.48 -34.46
C SER A 474 -11.55 18.03 -34.51
N ALA A 475 -10.63 17.06 -34.53
CA ALA A 475 -10.95 15.63 -34.50
C ALA A 475 -11.63 15.14 -33.21
N PHE A 476 -11.66 15.95 -32.15
CA PHE A 476 -12.11 15.54 -30.81
C PHE A 476 -13.47 16.11 -30.38
N GLY A 477 -14.16 16.87 -31.24
CA GLY A 477 -15.55 17.33 -31.01
C GLY A 477 -15.79 18.01 -29.66
N GLY A 478 -15.67 19.34 -29.59
CA GLY A 478 -16.05 20.10 -28.39
C GLY A 478 -15.31 19.69 -27.11
N LEU A 479 -13.97 19.65 -27.16
CA LEU A 479 -13.13 19.59 -25.96
C LEU A 479 -13.34 20.84 -25.09
N ALA A 480 -13.27 20.71 -23.76
CA ALA A 480 -13.49 21.84 -22.85
C ALA A 480 -12.25 22.72 -22.65
N GLN A 481 -12.51 23.83 -21.95
CA GLN A 481 -11.87 25.13 -22.03
C GLN A 481 -10.60 25.29 -21.17
N SER A 482 -10.19 24.27 -20.40
CA SER A 482 -8.99 24.31 -19.57
C SER A 482 -7.80 23.69 -20.29
N VAL A 483 -6.69 24.43 -20.27
CA VAL A 483 -5.40 23.98 -20.77
C VAL A 483 -4.39 24.31 -19.69
N ASP A 484 -3.74 23.29 -19.15
CA ASP A 484 -2.61 23.49 -18.24
C ASP A 484 -1.32 23.34 -19.05
N HIS A 485 -0.47 24.36 -19.02
CA HIS A 485 0.81 24.37 -19.72
C HIS A 485 1.95 24.24 -18.72
N TYR A 486 2.48 23.03 -18.62
CA TYR A 486 3.64 22.70 -17.80
C TYR A 486 4.91 22.88 -18.63
N ILE A 487 5.88 23.62 -18.08
CA ILE A 487 7.10 24.01 -18.79
C ILE A 487 8.30 23.62 -17.92
N PHE A 488 9.19 22.83 -18.48
CA PHE A 488 10.52 22.56 -17.93
C PHE A 488 11.55 23.46 -18.61
N GLU A 489 12.18 24.33 -17.83
CA GLU A 489 13.15 25.32 -18.28
C GLU A 489 14.34 25.41 -17.32
N GLY A 490 15.43 26.04 -17.74
CA GLY A 490 16.65 26.08 -16.94
C GLY A 490 17.74 26.96 -17.53
N ARG A 491 18.91 26.95 -16.88
CA ARG A 491 20.09 27.75 -17.23
C ARG A 491 21.16 26.94 -17.96
N LEU A 492 21.88 27.59 -18.88
CA LEU A 492 22.97 26.95 -19.63
C LEU A 492 24.30 26.98 -18.89
N ASP A 493 24.55 28.02 -18.11
CA ASP A 493 25.78 28.25 -17.37
C ASP A 493 25.73 27.64 -15.96
N SER A 494 26.89 27.21 -15.48
CA SER A 494 27.14 26.79 -14.10
C SER A 494 27.51 27.96 -13.18
N ASP A 495 27.05 29.17 -13.51
CA ASP A 495 27.14 30.39 -12.67
C ASP A 495 26.45 30.16 -11.32
N PRO A 496 26.79 30.93 -10.26
CA PRO A 496 26.59 30.49 -8.88
C PRO A 496 25.14 30.04 -8.61
N PRO A 497 24.96 29.03 -7.74
CA PRO A 497 23.63 28.57 -7.36
C PRO A 497 22.72 29.77 -7.05
N LEU A 498 21.45 29.69 -7.47
CA LEU A 498 20.44 30.61 -6.94
C LEU A 498 20.59 30.62 -5.42
N PRO A 499 20.42 31.77 -4.74
CA PRO A 499 20.49 31.79 -3.28
C PRO A 499 19.65 30.64 -2.74
N ASN A 500 20.32 29.67 -2.10
CA ASN A 500 19.72 28.48 -1.47
C ASN A 500 19.41 27.24 -2.34
N THR A 501 19.82 27.11 -3.63
CA THR A 501 19.72 25.80 -4.35
C THR A 501 20.80 25.54 -5.41
N LYS A 502 21.26 24.29 -5.51
CA LYS A 502 22.19 23.79 -6.55
C LYS A 502 21.50 23.34 -7.85
N GLU A 503 20.16 23.34 -7.89
CA GLU A 503 19.40 22.93 -9.07
C GLU A 503 19.60 23.94 -10.23
N SER A 504 19.58 23.45 -11.46
CA SER A 504 19.80 24.27 -12.68
C SER A 504 18.60 24.28 -13.63
N ALA A 505 17.53 23.60 -13.27
CA ALA A 505 16.25 23.58 -13.98
C ALA A 505 15.09 23.57 -12.99
N TRP A 506 13.91 24.01 -13.45
CA TRP A 506 12.69 24.11 -12.66
C TRP A 506 11.46 23.98 -13.55
N PHE A 507 10.31 23.84 -12.91
CA PHE A 507 9.01 23.80 -13.58
C PHE A 507 8.29 25.14 -13.42
N ARG A 508 7.57 25.51 -14.46
CA ARG A 508 6.63 26.63 -14.46
C ARG A 508 5.31 26.16 -15.05
N GLU A 509 4.22 26.56 -14.41
CA GLU A 509 2.87 26.27 -14.86
C GLU A 509 2.17 27.58 -15.26
N GLN A 510 1.38 27.52 -16.32
CA GLN A 510 0.51 28.62 -16.72
C GLN A 510 -0.75 28.07 -17.39
N ALA A 511 -1.87 28.79 -17.26
CA ALA A 511 -3.09 28.46 -17.99
C ALA A 511 -2.96 28.83 -19.47
N GLY A 512 -3.48 27.98 -20.35
CA GLY A 512 -3.70 28.25 -21.77
C GLY A 512 -5.14 28.62 -22.08
N THR A 513 -5.41 29.06 -23.31
CA THR A 513 -6.77 29.38 -23.77
C THR A 513 -7.07 28.63 -25.06
N LEU A 514 -8.13 27.82 -25.04
CA LEU A 514 -8.65 27.11 -26.20
C LEU A 514 -9.80 27.93 -26.83
N THR A 515 -9.69 28.24 -28.13
CA THR A 515 -10.76 28.96 -28.86
C THR A 515 -11.40 28.01 -29.86
N GLY A 516 -12.61 27.52 -29.57
CA GLY A 516 -13.25 26.48 -30.37
C GLY A 516 -12.47 25.17 -30.30
N SER A 517 -12.04 24.63 -31.43
CA SER A 517 -11.21 23.42 -31.51
C SER A 517 -9.73 23.69 -31.76
N VAL A 518 -9.30 24.96 -31.63
CA VAL A 518 -7.93 25.38 -31.95
C VAL A 518 -7.30 26.03 -30.73
N LEU A 519 -6.19 25.47 -30.27
CA LEU A 519 -5.36 26.01 -29.21
C LEU A 519 -4.21 26.80 -29.82
N ARG A 520 -4.02 28.04 -29.36
CA ARG A 520 -2.82 28.83 -29.69
C ARG A 520 -1.95 28.91 -28.44
N ALA A 521 -0.69 28.52 -28.58
CA ALA A 521 0.27 28.52 -27.49
C ALA A 521 1.62 29.05 -27.96
N THR A 522 2.45 29.52 -27.02
CA THR A 522 3.84 29.87 -27.28
C THR A 522 4.72 28.91 -26.50
N LEU A 523 5.55 28.15 -27.20
CA LEU A 523 6.49 27.20 -26.62
C LEU A 523 7.81 27.92 -26.32
N PRO A 524 8.24 28.05 -25.06
CA PRO A 524 9.45 28.81 -24.72
C PRO A 524 10.70 28.22 -25.37
N LYS A 525 11.67 29.05 -25.74
CA LYS A 525 12.98 28.58 -26.21
C LYS A 525 13.65 27.69 -25.17
N ARG A 526 14.45 26.74 -25.64
CA ARG A 526 15.26 25.86 -24.78
C ARG A 526 14.43 25.24 -23.65
N SER A 527 13.31 24.61 -24.00
CA SER A 527 12.38 24.08 -23.01
C SER A 527 11.76 22.76 -23.46
N ILE A 528 11.15 22.08 -22.50
CA ILE A 528 10.19 21.00 -22.73
C ILE A 528 8.84 21.52 -22.25
N SER A 529 7.80 21.33 -23.04
CA SER A 529 6.43 21.75 -22.74
C SER A 529 5.50 20.56 -22.77
N CYS A 530 4.54 20.53 -21.86
CA CYS A 530 3.37 19.66 -21.90
C CYS A 530 2.14 20.55 -21.80
N LEU A 531 1.34 20.60 -22.86
CA LEU A 531 0.00 21.18 -22.80
C LEU A 531 -0.99 20.05 -22.54
N LYS A 532 -1.54 20.02 -21.33
CA LYS A 532 -2.60 19.11 -20.92
C LYS A 532 -3.94 19.76 -21.28
N ILE A 533 -4.60 19.25 -22.31
CA ILE A 533 -5.92 19.70 -22.76
C ILE A 533 -6.97 18.75 -22.21
N GLY A 534 -7.79 19.23 -21.27
CA GLY A 534 -8.84 18.43 -20.64
C GLY A 534 -10.01 18.12 -21.57
N ARG A 535 -10.56 16.91 -21.46
CA ARG A 535 -11.89 16.57 -22.02
C ARG A 535 -12.97 17.02 -21.03
N VAL A 536 -14.03 17.69 -21.51
CA VAL A 536 -15.17 18.29 -20.76
C VAL A 536 -15.32 17.82 -19.33
N ASP A 537 -14.74 18.53 -18.35
CA ASP A 537 -14.86 18.28 -16.90
C ASP A 537 -15.29 16.84 -16.57
N VAL A 538 -14.60 15.87 -17.17
CA VAL A 538 -14.91 14.47 -17.01
C VAL A 538 -14.06 14.09 -15.83
N PRO A 539 -14.63 13.94 -14.62
CA PRO A 539 -13.84 13.59 -13.46
C PRO A 539 -13.04 12.32 -13.74
N ALA A 540 -11.81 12.25 -13.23
CA ALA A 540 -10.91 11.10 -13.43
C ALA A 540 -11.64 9.77 -13.15
N TYR A 541 -12.55 9.79 -12.19
CA TYR A 541 -13.44 8.70 -11.85
C TYR A 541 -14.88 9.13 -12.11
N GLY A 542 -15.67 8.25 -12.68
CA GLY A 542 -17.07 8.53 -12.99
C GLY A 542 -17.77 7.27 -13.43
N VAL A 543 -18.92 6.99 -12.83
CA VAL A 543 -19.77 5.85 -13.17
C VAL A 543 -21.21 6.30 -13.25
N GLU A 544 -21.93 5.77 -14.23
CA GLU A 544 -23.38 5.80 -14.28
C GLU A 544 -23.94 4.38 -14.15
N TYR A 545 -24.89 4.21 -13.24
CA TYR A 545 -25.57 2.94 -13.03
C TYR A 545 -26.79 2.85 -13.95
N VAL A 546 -26.57 2.32 -15.16
CA VAL A 546 -27.59 2.23 -16.23
C VAL A 546 -28.77 1.36 -15.82
N SER A 547 -28.52 0.22 -15.17
CA SER A 547 -29.57 -0.64 -14.61
C SER A 547 -29.04 -1.54 -13.50
N HIS A 548 -29.92 -1.98 -12.59
CA HIS A 548 -29.58 -2.96 -11.55
C HIS A 548 -30.76 -3.88 -11.22
N SER A 549 -30.45 -5.07 -10.68
CA SER A 549 -31.44 -6.01 -10.15
C SER A 549 -31.34 -6.21 -8.63
N THR A 550 -30.69 -5.28 -7.92
CA THR A 550 -30.60 -5.28 -6.44
C THR A 550 -31.99 -5.38 -5.80
N PRO A 551 -32.25 -6.40 -4.95
CA PRO A 551 -33.57 -6.61 -4.35
C PRO A 551 -33.87 -5.56 -3.27
N THR A 552 -35.12 -5.14 -3.14
CA THR A 552 -35.57 -4.24 -2.05
C THR A 552 -35.99 -4.99 -0.79
N VAL A 553 -36.21 -6.31 -0.89
CA VAL A 553 -36.49 -7.21 0.23
C VAL A 553 -35.69 -8.50 0.02
N ALA A 554 -34.96 -8.91 1.04
CA ALA A 554 -34.14 -10.12 0.99
C ALA A 554 -34.01 -10.75 2.38
N ILE A 555 -33.68 -12.04 2.44
CA ILE A 555 -33.52 -12.77 3.69
C ILE A 555 -32.19 -12.35 4.33
N ALA A 556 -32.22 -11.95 5.59
CA ALA A 556 -31.03 -11.55 6.33
C ALA A 556 -29.96 -12.66 6.29
N GLY A 557 -28.77 -12.31 5.81
CA GLY A 557 -27.62 -13.23 5.72
C GLY A 557 -27.52 -14.09 4.46
N GLU A 558 -28.48 -14.02 3.54
CA GLU A 558 -28.38 -14.70 2.23
C GLU A 558 -27.40 -13.96 1.28
N THR A 559 -26.84 -14.67 0.29
CA THR A 559 -26.10 -14.04 -0.83
C THR A 559 -26.89 -14.24 -2.12
N LYS A 560 -27.19 -13.16 -2.83
CA LYS A 560 -27.90 -13.20 -4.13
C LYS A 560 -27.00 -12.75 -5.26
N ALA A 561 -27.07 -13.47 -6.38
CA ALA A 561 -26.55 -12.99 -7.64
C ALA A 561 -27.47 -11.86 -8.16
N VAL A 562 -26.90 -10.68 -8.37
CA VAL A 562 -27.60 -9.51 -8.93
C VAL A 562 -26.87 -9.02 -10.17
N GLN A 563 -27.59 -8.52 -11.16
CA GLN A 563 -26.99 -7.93 -12.34
C GLN A 563 -26.93 -6.41 -12.21
N LEU A 564 -25.79 -5.82 -12.54
CA LEU A 564 -25.62 -4.38 -12.68
C LEU A 564 -25.04 -4.07 -14.06
N THR A 565 -25.66 -3.14 -14.78
CA THR A 565 -25.08 -2.53 -15.97
C THR A 565 -24.57 -1.14 -15.60
N VAL A 566 -23.27 -0.94 -15.71
CA VAL A 566 -22.60 0.33 -15.41
C VAL A 566 -21.96 0.89 -16.67
N ARG A 567 -21.98 2.21 -16.81
CA ARG A 567 -21.34 2.97 -17.89
C ARG A 567 -20.21 3.80 -17.32
N ASN A 568 -19.04 3.77 -17.96
CA ASN A 568 -17.95 4.64 -17.58
C ASN A 568 -18.25 6.06 -18.05
N THR A 569 -18.45 6.96 -17.09
CA THR A 569 -18.61 8.41 -17.34
C THR A 569 -17.39 9.19 -16.87
N GLY A 570 -16.41 8.50 -16.29
CA GLY A 570 -15.13 9.04 -15.89
C GLY A 570 -14.11 8.92 -16.98
N SER A 571 -13.04 9.66 -16.82
CA SER A 571 -12.03 9.80 -17.85
C SER A 571 -10.87 8.80 -17.72
N ARG A 572 -10.89 7.90 -16.75
CA ARG A 572 -9.96 6.77 -16.71
C ARG A 572 -10.62 5.52 -17.26
N THR A 573 -9.94 4.82 -18.17
CA THR A 573 -10.38 3.52 -18.67
C THR A 573 -10.33 2.56 -17.51
N TRP A 574 -11.44 1.89 -17.24
CA TRP A 574 -11.49 0.90 -16.19
C TRP A 574 -10.75 -0.35 -16.67
N VAL A 575 -9.48 -0.49 -16.30
CA VAL A 575 -8.67 -1.64 -16.67
C VAL A 575 -9.07 -2.88 -15.87
N ALA A 576 -9.33 -4.00 -16.55
CA ALA A 576 -9.85 -5.22 -15.91
C ALA A 576 -8.78 -6.05 -15.16
N GLY A 577 -7.49 -5.83 -15.46
CA GLY A 577 -6.35 -6.53 -14.88
C GLY A 577 -5.18 -5.59 -14.58
N GLY A 578 -4.05 -6.14 -14.12
CA GLY A 578 -2.87 -5.36 -13.73
C GLY A 578 -2.69 -5.24 -12.20
N GLN A 579 -1.83 -4.32 -11.76
CA GLN A 579 -1.57 -4.07 -10.33
C GLN A 579 -2.72 -3.32 -9.64
N ASN A 580 -3.39 -2.41 -10.36
CA ASN A 580 -4.50 -1.60 -9.85
C ASN A 580 -5.77 -1.79 -10.73
N PRO A 581 -6.32 -3.01 -10.84
CA PRO A 581 -7.51 -3.22 -11.68
C PRO A 581 -8.72 -2.46 -11.11
N PHE A 582 -9.64 -2.10 -11.98
CA PHE A 582 -10.94 -1.55 -11.58
C PHE A 582 -11.93 -2.68 -11.30
N ARG A 583 -12.73 -2.52 -10.25
CA ARG A 583 -13.74 -3.50 -9.82
C ARG A 583 -15.01 -2.80 -9.35
N LEU A 584 -16.14 -3.51 -9.38
CA LEU A 584 -17.39 -3.05 -8.78
C LEU A 584 -17.57 -3.72 -7.42
N GLY A 585 -17.72 -2.93 -6.36
CA GLY A 585 -18.00 -3.39 -5.01
C GLY A 585 -19.24 -2.74 -4.42
N TYR A 586 -19.47 -2.97 -3.14
CA TYR A 586 -20.53 -2.31 -2.39
C TYR A 586 -20.19 -2.28 -0.90
N HIS A 587 -20.80 -1.33 -0.19
CA HIS A 587 -20.82 -1.29 1.27
C HIS A 587 -22.26 -1.20 1.78
N TRP A 588 -22.52 -1.75 2.96
CA TRP A 588 -23.81 -1.67 3.63
C TRP A 588 -23.82 -0.57 4.66
N TYR A 589 -24.95 0.12 4.77
CA TYR A 589 -25.18 1.17 5.75
C TYR A 589 -26.48 0.90 6.50
N THR A 590 -26.55 1.31 7.76
CA THR A 590 -27.83 1.43 8.48
C THR A 590 -28.64 2.59 7.90
N THR A 591 -29.93 2.65 8.22
CA THR A 591 -30.81 3.77 7.81
C THR A 591 -30.37 5.14 8.34
N GLU A 592 -29.55 5.15 9.38
CA GLU A 592 -28.95 6.34 10.00
C GLU A 592 -27.60 6.72 9.36
N GLY A 593 -27.19 5.99 8.31
CA GLY A 593 -26.00 6.28 7.52
C GLY A 593 -24.68 5.76 8.12
N GLN A 594 -24.72 4.87 9.10
CA GLN A 594 -23.51 4.21 9.62
C GLN A 594 -23.13 3.03 8.72
N GLU A 595 -21.89 3.02 8.23
CA GLU A 595 -21.35 1.89 7.47
C GLU A 595 -21.15 0.65 8.36
N LEU A 596 -21.54 -0.52 7.86
CA LEU A 596 -21.32 -1.81 8.49
C LEU A 596 -19.91 -2.33 8.13
N SER A 597 -18.85 -1.73 8.68
CA SER A 597 -17.46 -2.12 8.40
C SER A 597 -16.95 -3.21 9.36
N GLY A 598 -16.48 -4.35 8.81
CA GLY A 598 -16.02 -5.54 9.56
C GLY A 598 -15.93 -6.81 8.70
N SER A 599 -14.94 -7.66 8.98
CA SER A 599 -14.24 -8.61 8.09
C SER A 599 -14.99 -9.82 7.48
N LEU A 600 -16.30 -9.74 7.22
CA LEU A 600 -17.01 -10.75 6.40
C LEU A 600 -18.04 -10.18 5.40
N TRP A 601 -18.34 -8.88 5.46
CA TRP A 601 -19.40 -8.25 4.62
C TRP A 601 -18.92 -7.10 3.75
N ALA A 602 -17.67 -6.68 3.92
CA ALA A 602 -17.28 -5.34 3.52
C ALA A 602 -16.75 -5.21 2.09
N ASP A 603 -16.42 -6.30 1.38
CA ASP A 603 -15.55 -6.10 0.22
C ASP A 603 -15.70 -7.11 -0.92
N ASN A 604 -16.93 -7.53 -1.24
CA ASN A 604 -17.15 -8.36 -2.43
C ASN A 604 -16.89 -7.54 -3.70
N ARG A 605 -15.70 -7.74 -4.27
CA ARG A 605 -15.26 -7.14 -5.53
C ARG A 605 -15.69 -8.01 -6.69
N THR A 606 -16.38 -7.43 -7.67
CA THR A 606 -16.65 -8.09 -8.96
C THR A 606 -15.65 -7.60 -9.99
N THR A 607 -14.86 -8.53 -10.53
CA THR A 607 -13.87 -8.23 -11.59
C THR A 607 -14.56 -7.88 -12.90
N LEU A 608 -14.01 -6.92 -13.63
CA LEU A 608 -14.49 -6.57 -14.96
C LEU A 608 -14.09 -7.65 -15.98
N PRO A 609 -14.95 -8.03 -16.94
CA PRO A 609 -14.61 -9.02 -17.96
C PRO A 609 -13.67 -8.49 -19.06
N ARG A 610 -13.54 -7.16 -19.18
CA ARG A 610 -12.70 -6.46 -20.16
C ARG A 610 -12.48 -5.02 -19.70
N ASN A 611 -11.51 -4.33 -20.31
CA ASN A 611 -11.36 -2.90 -20.11
C ASN A 611 -12.62 -2.15 -20.59
N VAL A 612 -13.01 -1.09 -19.88
CA VAL A 612 -14.20 -0.27 -20.19
C VAL A 612 -13.78 1.19 -20.35
N ALA A 613 -13.71 1.66 -21.58
CA ALA A 613 -13.33 3.04 -21.88
C ALA A 613 -14.47 4.03 -21.60
N TYR A 614 -14.15 5.33 -21.57
CA TYR A 614 -15.16 6.39 -21.42
C TYR A 614 -16.33 6.22 -22.41
N GLY A 615 -17.55 6.32 -21.89
CA GLY A 615 -18.81 6.15 -22.62
C GLY A 615 -19.25 4.70 -22.82
N GLU A 616 -18.38 3.71 -22.62
CA GLU A 616 -18.74 2.30 -22.76
C GLU A 616 -19.50 1.76 -21.53
N SER A 617 -20.32 0.74 -21.75
CA SER A 617 -21.03 0.02 -20.69
C SER A 617 -20.59 -1.43 -20.57
N VAL A 618 -20.74 -1.97 -19.36
CA VAL A 618 -20.50 -3.38 -19.05
C VAL A 618 -21.58 -3.89 -18.10
N THR A 619 -22.04 -5.13 -18.32
CA THR A 619 -22.97 -5.82 -17.43
C THR A 619 -22.19 -6.85 -16.60
N LEU A 620 -22.37 -6.78 -15.29
CA LEU A 620 -21.69 -7.61 -14.30
C LEU A 620 -22.71 -8.44 -13.54
N THR A 621 -22.37 -9.69 -13.23
CA THR A 621 -23.10 -10.52 -12.27
C THR A 621 -22.37 -10.48 -10.95
N CYS A 622 -22.95 -9.78 -9.96
CA CYS A 622 -22.36 -9.49 -8.67
C CYS A 622 -22.99 -10.35 -7.57
N ASN A 623 -22.18 -10.81 -6.62
CA ASN A 623 -22.66 -11.54 -5.45
C ASN A 623 -22.93 -10.55 -4.31
N LEU A 624 -24.20 -10.20 -4.11
CA LEU A 624 -24.67 -9.33 -3.03
C LEU A 624 -24.98 -10.15 -1.78
N SER A 625 -24.15 -10.03 -0.76
CA SER A 625 -24.38 -10.62 0.57
C SER A 625 -25.22 -9.68 1.43
N ILE A 626 -26.41 -10.11 1.84
CA ILE A 626 -27.37 -9.34 2.66
C ILE A 626 -26.94 -9.34 4.13
N PRO A 627 -27.11 -8.22 4.89
CA PRO A 627 -26.78 -8.17 6.31
C PRO A 627 -27.49 -9.28 7.09
N ARG A 628 -26.77 -9.93 8.02
CA ARG A 628 -27.29 -11.07 8.81
C ARG A 628 -28.32 -10.69 9.85
N VAL A 629 -28.33 -9.43 10.27
CA VAL A 629 -29.33 -8.91 11.19
C VAL A 629 -30.52 -8.45 10.38
N ALA A 630 -31.72 -8.84 10.81
CA ALA A 630 -32.93 -8.34 10.20
C ALA A 630 -33.08 -6.85 10.47
N GLY A 631 -33.45 -6.08 9.45
CA GLY A 631 -33.55 -4.64 9.52
C GLY A 631 -33.62 -3.99 8.16
N ASN A 632 -33.74 -2.66 8.15
CA ASN A 632 -33.63 -1.88 6.94
C ASN A 632 -32.19 -1.40 6.80
N TYR A 633 -31.60 -1.62 5.63
CA TYR A 633 -30.24 -1.23 5.31
C TYR A 633 -30.20 -0.56 3.94
N ASP A 634 -29.21 0.29 3.73
CA ASP A 634 -28.91 0.85 2.43
C ASP A 634 -27.63 0.19 1.91
N VAL A 635 -27.71 -0.56 0.80
CA VAL A 635 -26.52 -0.98 0.07
C VAL A 635 -26.11 0.15 -0.87
N ARG A 636 -24.83 0.52 -0.83
CA ARG A 636 -24.24 1.49 -1.75
C ARG A 636 -23.26 0.78 -2.64
N TRP A 637 -23.62 0.59 -3.90
CA TRP A 637 -22.72 0.07 -4.92
C TRP A 637 -21.75 1.18 -5.35
N ASP A 638 -20.48 0.81 -5.48
CA ASP A 638 -19.43 1.74 -5.87
C ASP A 638 -18.34 1.08 -6.73
N MET A 639 -17.75 1.85 -7.63
CA MET A 639 -16.56 1.43 -8.38
C MET A 639 -15.30 1.71 -7.56
N VAL A 640 -14.30 0.84 -7.69
CA VAL A 640 -13.00 1.00 -7.03
C VAL A 640 -11.88 0.78 -8.03
N GLU A 641 -10.83 1.58 -7.93
CA GLU A 641 -9.52 1.24 -8.47
C GLU A 641 -8.67 0.64 -7.35
N GLU A 642 -8.34 -0.64 -7.48
CA GLU A 642 -7.67 -1.40 -6.43
C GLU A 642 -6.36 -0.74 -5.98
N LEU A 643 -6.15 -0.71 -4.66
CA LEU A 643 -4.99 -0.09 -4.01
C LEU A 643 -4.83 1.43 -4.25
N ARG A 644 -5.81 2.10 -4.88
CA ARG A 644 -5.80 3.55 -5.08
C ARG A 644 -6.96 4.24 -4.39
N THR A 645 -8.19 4.06 -4.88
CA THR A 645 -9.34 4.82 -4.38
C THR A 645 -10.68 4.24 -4.78
N TRP A 646 -11.69 4.46 -3.95
CA TRP A 646 -13.10 4.31 -4.31
C TRP A 646 -13.58 5.53 -5.06
N PHE A 647 -14.51 5.35 -6.00
CA PHE A 647 -15.04 6.46 -6.79
C PHE A 647 -15.79 7.44 -5.89
N ALA A 648 -16.49 6.96 -4.86
CA ALA A 648 -17.13 7.81 -3.86
C ALA A 648 -16.15 8.75 -3.12
N TRP A 649 -14.91 8.30 -2.86
CA TRP A 649 -13.89 9.14 -2.22
C TRP A 649 -13.34 10.24 -3.15
N GLN A 650 -13.63 10.12 -4.44
CA GLN A 650 -13.34 11.11 -5.47
C GLN A 650 -14.58 11.97 -5.80
N GLY A 651 -15.63 11.87 -4.99
CA GLY A 651 -16.87 12.63 -5.13
C GLY A 651 -17.88 12.06 -6.12
N VAL A 652 -17.68 10.84 -6.62
CA VAL A 652 -18.63 10.20 -7.54
C VAL A 652 -19.79 9.58 -6.75
N PRO A 653 -21.07 9.88 -7.08
CA PRO A 653 -22.19 9.29 -6.37
C PRO A 653 -22.26 7.76 -6.50
N THR A 654 -22.61 7.10 -5.40
CA THR A 654 -22.89 5.67 -5.34
C THR A 654 -24.32 5.34 -5.75
N LEU A 655 -24.56 4.10 -6.19
CA LEU A 655 -25.93 3.60 -6.33
C LEU A 655 -26.42 3.08 -4.99
N ASN A 656 -27.34 3.83 -4.38
CA ASN A 656 -27.91 3.52 -3.07
C ASN A 656 -29.25 2.81 -3.24
N VAL A 657 -29.36 1.60 -2.74
CA VAL A 657 -30.60 0.82 -2.77
C VAL A 657 -30.97 0.41 -1.36
N ARG A 658 -32.19 0.76 -0.94
CA ARG A 658 -32.72 0.30 0.35
C ARG A 658 -33.17 -1.15 0.24
N VAL A 659 -32.67 -1.97 1.15
CA VAL A 659 -33.00 -3.39 1.28
C VAL A 659 -33.51 -3.64 2.68
N THR A 660 -34.74 -4.11 2.78
CA THR A 660 -35.25 -4.71 4.02
C THR A 660 -34.72 -6.12 4.08
N ALA A 661 -33.69 -6.33 4.90
CA ALA A 661 -33.29 -7.65 5.34
C ALA A 661 -34.38 -8.15 6.29
N THR A 662 -35.32 -8.92 5.78
CA THR A 662 -36.29 -9.56 6.66
C THR A 662 -35.56 -10.63 7.45
N PRO A 663 -35.94 -10.87 8.71
CA PRO A 663 -35.57 -12.15 9.30
C PRO A 663 -36.03 -13.21 8.30
N GLU A 664 -35.25 -14.27 8.12
CA GLU A 664 -35.79 -15.44 7.45
C GLU A 664 -37.17 -15.67 8.09
N VAL A 665 -38.24 -15.64 7.28
CA VAL A 665 -39.55 -16.05 7.74
C VAL A 665 -39.42 -17.55 7.94
N VAL A 666 -38.88 -17.88 9.10
CA VAL A 666 -39.01 -19.15 9.72
C VAL A 666 -40.42 -19.10 10.31
N GLU A 667 -41.42 -19.36 9.48
CA GLU A 667 -42.48 -20.24 10.01
C GLU A 667 -41.73 -21.38 10.71
N PRO A 668 -42.03 -21.73 11.97
CA PRO A 668 -41.28 -22.79 12.61
C PRO A 668 -41.38 -24.03 11.73
N PRO A 669 -40.28 -24.52 11.12
CA PRO A 669 -40.23 -25.91 10.76
C PRO A 669 -40.04 -26.66 12.08
N PRO A 670 -40.51 -27.90 12.16
CA PRO A 670 -40.35 -28.71 13.34
C PRO A 670 -38.87 -28.87 13.69
N VAL A 671 -38.60 -29.23 14.95
CA VAL A 671 -37.37 -29.91 15.37
C VAL A 671 -36.93 -30.89 14.25
N GLY A 672 -35.86 -30.58 13.49
CA GLY A 672 -35.61 -31.33 12.26
C GLY A 672 -34.27 -31.22 11.50
N ASN A 673 -33.52 -30.11 11.50
CA ASN A 673 -32.43 -29.93 10.51
C ASN A 673 -30.98 -29.73 11.03
N LEU A 674 -30.72 -29.79 12.33
CA LEU A 674 -29.37 -30.12 12.80
C LEU A 674 -29.25 -31.64 12.80
N SER A 675 -28.34 -32.18 11.98
CA SER A 675 -28.04 -33.60 12.05
C SER A 675 -26.79 -33.79 12.88
N VAL A 676 -26.89 -34.63 13.89
CA VAL A 676 -25.77 -34.99 14.75
C VAL A 676 -25.48 -36.48 14.55
N SER A 677 -24.22 -36.84 14.71
CA SER A 677 -23.80 -38.23 14.78
C SER A 677 -22.68 -38.37 15.78
N ALA A 678 -22.52 -39.57 16.33
CA ALA A 678 -21.47 -39.85 17.28
C ALA A 678 -20.96 -41.28 17.09
N SER A 679 -19.72 -41.55 17.50
CA SER A 679 -19.20 -42.92 17.47
C SER A 679 -19.87 -43.85 18.48
N HIS A 680 -20.49 -43.30 19.53
CA HIS A 680 -21.13 -44.03 20.61
C HIS A 680 -22.50 -43.41 20.91
N ASN A 681 -23.47 -44.22 21.33
CA ASN A 681 -24.87 -43.79 21.48
C ASN A 681 -25.40 -42.99 20.28
N ASN A 682 -25.30 -43.56 19.07
CA ASN A 682 -25.79 -42.96 17.83
C ASN A 682 -27.32 -43.17 17.63
N GLN A 683 -28.08 -43.27 18.73
CA GLN A 683 -29.53 -43.47 18.72
C GLN A 683 -30.23 -42.12 18.49
N THR A 684 -31.29 -42.11 17.69
CA THR A 684 -32.07 -40.90 17.35
C THR A 684 -33.46 -40.85 18.00
N GLN A 685 -33.80 -41.84 18.83
CA GLN A 685 -35.09 -41.97 19.53
C GLN A 685 -34.90 -42.52 20.95
N GLY A 686 -35.87 -42.29 21.84
CA GLY A 686 -35.83 -42.70 23.25
C GLY A 686 -35.24 -41.63 24.18
N THR A 687 -35.00 -41.93 25.45
CA THR A 687 -34.28 -41.02 26.37
C THR A 687 -32.77 -41.16 26.20
N ASP A 688 -32.00 -40.10 26.49
CA ASP A 688 -30.55 -40.05 26.35
C ASP A 688 -30.10 -40.38 24.92
N ASN A 689 -30.52 -39.56 23.95
CA ASN A 689 -30.30 -39.79 22.51
C ASN A 689 -29.64 -38.56 21.84
N LEU A 690 -29.17 -38.70 20.60
CA LEU A 690 -28.43 -37.66 19.87
C LEU A 690 -29.14 -36.30 19.79
N GLN A 691 -30.46 -36.31 19.56
CA GLN A 691 -31.27 -35.11 19.34
C GLN A 691 -31.39 -34.29 20.63
N GLN A 692 -31.22 -34.91 21.79
CA GLN A 692 -31.20 -34.23 23.09
C GLN A 692 -29.92 -33.43 23.35
N ALA A 693 -28.91 -33.51 22.48
CA ALA A 693 -27.78 -32.57 22.51
C ALA A 693 -28.11 -31.21 21.87
N ILE A 694 -29.18 -31.15 21.06
CA ILE A 694 -29.51 -30.04 20.15
C ILE A 694 -30.98 -29.60 20.25
N ASP A 695 -31.75 -30.11 21.22
CA ASP A 695 -33.16 -29.78 21.42
C ASP A 695 -33.37 -28.50 22.23
N ASN A 696 -32.29 -27.91 22.74
CA ASN A 696 -32.27 -26.73 23.62
C ASN A 696 -33.02 -26.92 24.94
N ASP A 697 -33.32 -28.15 25.36
CA ASP A 697 -33.87 -28.44 26.67
C ASP A 697 -32.73 -28.79 27.65
N PRO A 698 -32.38 -27.89 28.59
CA PRO A 698 -31.29 -28.17 29.53
C PRO A 698 -31.56 -29.36 30.45
N ALA A 699 -32.81 -29.84 30.56
CA ALA A 699 -33.18 -31.02 31.34
C ALA A 699 -32.87 -32.35 30.64
N THR A 700 -32.66 -32.35 29.31
CA THR A 700 -32.31 -33.54 28.54
C THR A 700 -30.83 -33.52 28.11
N ARG A 701 -30.31 -34.65 27.62
CA ARG A 701 -28.92 -34.76 27.15
C ARG A 701 -28.72 -35.89 26.17
N TRP A 702 -27.65 -35.82 25.40
CA TRP A 702 -26.97 -36.99 24.86
C TRP A 702 -25.80 -37.40 25.79
N SER A 703 -25.56 -38.70 25.97
CA SER A 703 -24.35 -39.22 26.60
C SER A 703 -23.71 -40.35 25.80
N SER A 704 -22.42 -40.60 25.99
CA SER A 704 -21.69 -41.71 25.36
C SER A 704 -22.18 -43.10 25.81
N ARG A 705 -22.95 -43.19 26.91
CA ARG A 705 -23.39 -44.43 27.61
C ARG A 705 -22.27 -45.41 28.00
N LEU A 706 -21.03 -44.95 27.89
CA LEU A 706 -19.82 -45.68 28.23
C LEU A 706 -18.83 -44.71 28.84
N THR A 707 -17.98 -45.26 29.70
CA THR A 707 -16.80 -44.59 30.24
C THR A 707 -15.87 -44.15 29.11
N GLN A 708 -15.33 -42.93 29.19
CA GLN A 708 -14.57 -42.28 28.12
C GLN A 708 -13.32 -43.08 27.67
N ARG A 709 -13.13 -43.19 26.36
CA ARG A 709 -11.97 -43.83 25.70
C ARG A 709 -11.46 -42.95 24.55
N PRO A 710 -10.14 -42.90 24.30
CA PRO A 710 -9.59 -42.18 23.15
C PRO A 710 -10.22 -42.64 21.82
N GLY A 711 -10.58 -41.69 20.96
CA GLY A 711 -11.21 -41.93 19.66
C GLY A 711 -12.74 -41.88 19.67
N MET A 712 -13.38 -41.67 20.82
CA MET A 712 -14.79 -41.29 20.86
C MET A 712 -14.99 -39.94 20.15
N TRP A 713 -16.06 -39.76 19.36
CA TRP A 713 -16.30 -38.52 18.64
C TRP A 713 -17.78 -38.15 18.56
N PHE A 714 -18.04 -36.85 18.47
CA PHE A 714 -19.34 -36.24 18.23
C PHE A 714 -19.25 -35.26 17.07
N ARG A 715 -20.18 -35.35 16.11
CA ARG A 715 -20.20 -34.56 14.88
C ARG A 715 -21.54 -33.84 14.76
N ILE A 716 -21.48 -32.62 14.23
CA ILE A 716 -22.64 -31.76 13.98
C ILE A 716 -22.58 -31.33 12.52
N ASP A 717 -23.67 -31.50 11.77
CA ASP A 717 -23.94 -30.77 10.53
C ASP A 717 -24.89 -29.61 10.88
N LEU A 718 -24.42 -28.39 10.65
CA LEU A 718 -25.18 -27.16 10.87
C LEU A 718 -26.28 -26.94 9.81
N GLY A 719 -26.40 -27.86 8.84
CA GLY A 719 -27.35 -27.86 7.73
C GLY A 719 -26.87 -27.00 6.55
N SER A 720 -26.16 -25.91 6.84
CA SER A 720 -25.56 -24.99 5.88
C SER A 720 -24.26 -24.38 6.45
N PRO A 721 -23.36 -23.84 5.61
CA PRO A 721 -22.21 -23.08 6.10
C PRO A 721 -22.63 -21.87 6.95
N ARG A 722 -22.06 -21.74 8.15
CA ARG A 722 -22.26 -20.63 9.09
C ARG A 722 -20.90 -20.03 9.46
N THR A 723 -20.84 -18.74 9.75
CA THR A 723 -19.64 -18.14 10.36
C THR A 723 -19.53 -18.61 11.80
N VAL A 724 -18.42 -19.26 12.15
CA VAL A 724 -18.13 -19.74 13.50
C VAL A 724 -16.76 -19.24 13.93
N SER A 725 -16.69 -18.64 15.11
CA SER A 725 -15.48 -18.26 15.84
C SER A 725 -15.42 -18.89 17.24
N GLN A 726 -16.52 -19.48 17.73
CA GLN A 726 -16.58 -20.12 19.04
C GLN A 726 -17.49 -21.35 19.04
N ILE A 727 -17.06 -22.40 19.76
CA ILE A 727 -17.83 -23.63 20.02
C ILE A 727 -17.81 -23.92 21.52
N ARG A 728 -18.98 -24.12 22.12
CA ARG A 728 -19.14 -24.44 23.54
C ARG A 728 -20.08 -25.62 23.73
N LEU A 729 -19.68 -26.60 24.54
CA LEU A 729 -20.53 -27.70 24.99
C LEU A 729 -20.93 -27.46 26.44
N ASN A 730 -22.22 -27.31 26.69
CA ASN A 730 -22.75 -27.19 28.05
C ASN A 730 -23.14 -28.55 28.60
N ASN A 731 -22.81 -28.76 29.87
CA ASN A 731 -23.08 -29.97 30.64
C ASN A 731 -23.55 -29.60 32.05
N ASP A 732 -24.33 -28.52 32.20
CA ASP A 732 -24.65 -27.88 33.48
C ASP A 732 -25.30 -28.84 34.50
N SER A 733 -26.12 -29.79 34.06
CA SER A 733 -26.73 -30.80 34.94
C SER A 733 -25.90 -32.09 35.10
N SER A 734 -24.78 -32.21 34.38
CA SER A 734 -23.80 -33.30 34.46
C SER A 734 -22.35 -32.74 34.49
N PRO A 735 -21.97 -31.96 35.51
CA PRO A 735 -20.80 -31.07 35.48
C PRO A 735 -19.45 -31.80 35.35
N ARG A 736 -19.40 -33.12 35.57
CA ARG A 736 -18.18 -33.95 35.44
C ARG A 736 -18.05 -34.69 34.11
N ASP A 737 -19.09 -34.66 33.27
CA ASP A 737 -19.20 -35.46 32.04
C ASP A 737 -18.73 -34.71 30.78
N TYR A 738 -17.54 -34.12 30.82
CA TYR A 738 -16.89 -33.46 29.68
C TYR A 738 -15.69 -34.28 29.16
N PRO A 739 -15.27 -34.09 27.90
CA PRO A 739 -14.08 -34.76 27.32
C PRO A 739 -12.84 -34.60 28.19
N ARG A 740 -12.11 -35.67 28.54
CA ARG A 740 -10.83 -35.56 29.31
C ARG A 740 -9.63 -35.08 28.49
N GLY A 741 -9.77 -35.10 27.18
CA GLY A 741 -8.90 -34.47 26.20
C GLY A 741 -9.67 -34.40 24.89
N TYR A 742 -9.39 -33.44 24.01
CA TYR A 742 -10.09 -33.26 22.76
C TYR A 742 -9.25 -32.70 21.61
N ILE A 743 -9.70 -32.96 20.39
CA ILE A 743 -9.35 -32.24 19.15
C ILE A 743 -10.65 -31.78 18.51
N VAL A 744 -10.76 -30.49 18.19
CA VAL A 744 -11.89 -29.90 17.48
C VAL A 744 -11.48 -29.58 16.05
N LYS A 745 -12.22 -30.13 15.09
CA LYS A 745 -12.04 -29.94 13.65
C LYS A 745 -13.30 -29.32 13.04
N VAL A 746 -13.15 -28.50 12.01
CA VAL A 746 -14.25 -27.89 11.26
C VAL A 746 -14.10 -28.11 9.76
N SER A 747 -15.21 -28.11 9.04
CA SER A 747 -15.24 -28.36 7.59
C SER A 747 -16.43 -27.68 6.91
N LEU A 748 -16.28 -27.33 5.62
CA LEU A 748 -17.36 -26.83 4.76
C LEU A 748 -18.09 -27.95 4.02
N ASP A 749 -17.38 -29.00 3.63
CA ASP A 749 -17.82 -30.07 2.75
C ASP A 749 -18.01 -31.42 3.49
N GLY A 750 -17.53 -31.51 4.74
CA GLY A 750 -17.56 -32.71 5.56
C GLY A 750 -16.50 -33.75 5.18
N GLN A 751 -15.60 -33.41 4.26
CA GLN A 751 -14.50 -34.24 3.75
C GLN A 751 -13.13 -33.64 4.08
N SER A 752 -12.98 -32.33 3.86
CA SER A 752 -11.78 -31.56 4.11
C SER A 752 -11.86 -30.91 5.49
N TRP A 753 -11.04 -31.36 6.45
CA TRP A 753 -11.13 -30.95 7.84
C TRP A 753 -9.94 -30.10 8.27
N GLN A 754 -10.20 -29.02 9.01
CA GLN A 754 -9.19 -28.18 9.63
C GLN A 754 -9.28 -28.27 11.14
N THR A 755 -8.16 -28.55 11.82
CA THR A 755 -8.09 -28.50 13.29
C THR A 755 -8.13 -27.05 13.75
N VAL A 756 -9.06 -26.72 14.65
CA VAL A 756 -9.21 -25.38 15.25
C VAL A 756 -8.86 -25.34 16.74
N ALA A 757 -8.84 -26.47 17.43
CA ALA A 757 -8.32 -26.57 18.80
C ALA A 757 -7.89 -27.98 19.17
N THR A 758 -6.93 -28.06 20.09
CA THR A 758 -6.48 -29.32 20.72
C THR A 758 -6.23 -29.06 22.21
N ASN A 759 -6.74 -29.94 23.08
CA ASN A 759 -6.41 -29.94 24.50
C ASN A 759 -6.22 -31.38 24.99
N PRO A 760 -4.99 -31.83 25.30
CA PRO A 760 -4.74 -33.21 25.73
C PRO A 760 -5.17 -33.52 27.17
N ASN A 761 -5.31 -32.51 28.04
CA ASN A 761 -5.58 -32.66 29.47
C ASN A 761 -6.73 -31.73 29.89
N ASN A 762 -7.92 -31.95 29.35
CA ASN A 762 -9.06 -31.10 29.59
C ASN A 762 -9.73 -31.41 30.94
N ASP A 763 -9.83 -30.39 31.79
CA ASP A 763 -10.33 -30.46 33.16
C ASP A 763 -11.68 -29.73 33.36
N ARG A 764 -12.30 -29.23 32.28
CA ARG A 764 -13.51 -28.40 32.31
C ARG A 764 -14.44 -28.65 31.10
N PRO A 765 -15.67 -28.12 31.09
CA PRO A 765 -16.53 -28.14 29.89
C PRO A 765 -15.84 -27.56 28.65
N LEU A 766 -16.12 -28.11 27.47
CA LEU A 766 -15.44 -27.70 26.24
C LEU A 766 -15.88 -26.29 25.83
N GLU A 767 -14.92 -25.38 25.72
CA GLU A 767 -15.08 -24.05 25.16
C GLU A 767 -13.86 -23.70 24.30
N VAL A 768 -14.09 -23.42 23.02
CA VAL A 768 -13.05 -23.25 22.01
C VAL A 768 -13.34 -21.98 21.21
N THR A 769 -12.37 -21.07 21.14
CA THR A 769 -12.41 -19.85 20.33
C THR A 769 -11.30 -19.87 19.27
N PHE A 770 -11.63 -19.47 18.04
CA PHE A 770 -10.72 -19.42 16.90
C PHE A 770 -11.13 -18.31 15.92
N SER A 771 -10.24 -17.93 15.00
CA SER A 771 -10.53 -16.92 13.97
C SER A 771 -11.81 -17.28 13.20
N ALA A 772 -12.76 -16.34 13.16
CA ALA A 772 -14.06 -16.51 12.53
C ALA A 772 -13.92 -17.03 11.10
N ARG A 773 -14.59 -18.14 10.79
CA ARG A 773 -14.53 -18.77 9.46
C ARG A 773 -15.84 -19.46 9.13
N GLN A 774 -16.08 -19.70 7.83
CA GLN A 774 -17.24 -20.50 7.43
C GLN A 774 -17.05 -21.97 7.85
N VAL A 775 -18.03 -22.51 8.55
CA VAL A 775 -18.08 -23.88 9.06
C VAL A 775 -19.47 -24.43 8.79
N ARG A 776 -19.56 -25.61 8.20
CA ARG A 776 -20.81 -26.37 8.10
C ARG A 776 -20.79 -27.57 9.04
N PHE A 777 -19.67 -28.26 9.12
CA PHE A 777 -19.49 -29.44 9.94
C PHE A 777 -18.52 -29.19 11.08
N ILE A 778 -18.88 -29.62 12.27
CA ILE A 778 -18.02 -29.63 13.46
C ILE A 778 -17.76 -31.09 13.83
N HIS A 779 -16.52 -31.44 14.12
CA HIS A 779 -16.12 -32.75 14.58
C HIS A 779 -15.26 -32.62 15.84
N ILE A 780 -15.76 -33.20 16.93
CA ILE A 780 -15.10 -33.18 18.24
C ILE A 780 -14.66 -34.60 18.54
N GLU A 781 -13.35 -34.81 18.60
CA GLU A 781 -12.72 -36.08 18.90
C GLU A 781 -12.19 -36.04 20.33
N GLN A 782 -12.68 -36.91 21.20
CA GLN A 782 -12.26 -37.07 22.59
C GLN A 782 -11.01 -37.98 22.64
N THR A 783 -9.92 -37.49 23.22
CA THR A 783 -8.58 -38.15 23.17
C THR A 783 -8.04 -38.71 24.50
N GLY A 784 -8.54 -38.26 25.66
CA GLY A 784 -8.24 -38.82 26.99
C GLY A 784 -9.04 -40.08 27.40
N GLN A 785 -8.83 -40.56 28.63
CA GLN A 785 -9.48 -41.76 29.20
C GLN A 785 -10.13 -41.44 30.57
N SER A 786 -11.31 -42.00 30.84
CA SER A 786 -11.89 -42.02 32.19
C SER A 786 -12.66 -43.30 32.43
N ASP A 787 -12.38 -43.99 33.54
CA ASP A 787 -13.10 -45.22 33.96
C ASP A 787 -14.33 -44.93 34.84
N SER A 788 -14.60 -43.66 35.16
CA SER A 788 -15.63 -43.27 36.13
C SER A 788 -16.70 -42.34 35.55
N TYR A 789 -16.43 -41.65 34.44
CA TYR A 789 -17.32 -40.63 33.89
C TYR A 789 -17.64 -40.90 32.42
N TRP A 790 -18.86 -40.56 32.03
CA TRP A 790 -19.32 -40.56 30.64
C TRP A 790 -18.95 -39.23 29.99
N TRP A 791 -19.19 -39.09 28.68
CA TRP A 791 -19.21 -37.81 28.00
C TRP A 791 -20.65 -37.44 27.69
N SER A 792 -21.12 -36.33 28.21
CA SER A 792 -22.50 -35.85 28.10
C SER A 792 -22.56 -34.45 27.51
N ILE A 793 -23.58 -34.18 26.71
CA ILE A 793 -23.87 -32.89 26.09
C ILE A 793 -25.34 -32.57 26.34
N HIS A 794 -25.61 -31.50 27.10
CA HIS A 794 -26.95 -30.98 27.34
C HIS A 794 -27.33 -29.88 26.33
N ARG A 795 -26.34 -29.09 25.89
CA ARG A 795 -26.54 -28.07 24.85
C ARG A 795 -25.24 -27.79 24.13
N ILE A 796 -25.34 -27.37 22.86
CA ILE A 796 -24.21 -26.91 22.06
C ILE A 796 -24.46 -25.47 21.64
N ASP A 797 -23.52 -24.57 21.96
CA ASP A 797 -23.54 -23.19 21.53
C ASP A 797 -22.43 -22.95 20.47
N VAL A 798 -22.79 -22.31 19.36
CA VAL A 798 -21.88 -22.00 18.25
C VAL A 798 -22.07 -20.51 17.90
N ALA A 799 -21.01 -19.69 18.01
CA ALA A 799 -21.09 -18.23 17.82
C ALA A 799 -20.11 -17.71 16.74
N GLY A 800 -20.41 -16.55 16.14
CA GLY A 800 -19.74 -16.00 14.95
C GLY A 800 -19.01 -14.66 15.11
N GLU A 801 -19.12 -13.97 16.24
CA GLU A 801 -18.34 -12.74 16.57
C GLU A 801 -17.44 -13.00 17.78
N ALA A 802 -16.18 -12.54 17.72
CA ALA A 802 -15.24 -12.65 18.83
C ALA A 802 -15.53 -11.56 19.88
N LYS A 803 -16.41 -11.86 20.83
CA LYS A 803 -16.51 -11.07 22.07
C LYS A 803 -15.23 -11.26 22.89
N LEU A 804 -14.80 -10.25 23.66
CA LEU A 804 -13.74 -10.44 24.66
C LEU A 804 -14.14 -11.60 25.56
N SER A 805 -13.29 -12.62 25.67
CA SER A 805 -13.60 -13.75 26.53
C SER A 805 -13.24 -13.39 27.96
N LEU A 806 -14.23 -13.44 28.84
CA LEU A 806 -14.08 -13.14 30.25
C LEU A 806 -14.20 -14.42 31.07
N SER A 807 -13.45 -14.51 32.15
CA SER A 807 -13.66 -15.54 33.16
C SER A 807 -13.26 -15.04 34.54
N ALA A 808 -13.81 -15.65 35.57
CA ALA A 808 -13.46 -15.35 36.96
C ALA A 808 -13.53 -16.63 37.81
N SER A 809 -12.82 -16.66 38.94
CA SER A 809 -12.95 -17.78 39.89
C SER A 809 -14.26 -17.77 40.66
N HIS A 810 -14.93 -16.62 40.74
CA HIS A 810 -16.17 -16.42 41.47
C HIS A 810 -17.15 -15.66 40.59
N ASN A 811 -18.44 -15.95 40.71
CA ASN A 811 -19.48 -15.44 39.80
C ASN A 811 -19.07 -15.48 38.31
N ASN A 812 -18.66 -16.67 37.83
CA ASN A 812 -18.27 -16.91 36.44
C ASN A 812 -19.50 -17.01 35.50
N ARG A 813 -20.50 -16.16 35.71
CA ARG A 813 -21.75 -16.13 34.94
C ARG A 813 -21.61 -15.19 33.76
N HIS A 814 -22.10 -15.61 32.60
CA HIS A 814 -22.00 -14.83 31.35
C HIS A 814 -23.33 -14.16 30.93
N LEU A 815 -24.43 -14.45 31.62
CA LEU A 815 -25.78 -13.95 31.30
C LEU A 815 -26.55 -13.63 32.60
N GLY A 816 -27.61 -12.83 32.49
CA GLY A 816 -28.42 -12.36 33.62
C GLY A 816 -27.92 -11.03 34.20
N THR A 817 -28.41 -10.62 35.36
CA THR A 817 -27.85 -9.46 36.09
C THR A 817 -26.64 -9.88 36.92
N ASP A 818 -25.70 -8.96 37.13
CA ASP A 818 -24.46 -9.18 37.87
C ASP A 818 -23.63 -10.32 37.25
N ASN A 819 -23.17 -10.09 36.02
CA ASN A 819 -22.46 -11.08 35.20
C ASN A 819 -21.16 -10.50 34.63
N LEU A 820 -20.24 -11.36 34.15
CA LEU A 820 -18.90 -10.97 33.67
C LEU A 820 -18.93 -9.84 32.64
N GLN A 821 -19.86 -9.87 31.68
CA GLN A 821 -19.95 -8.92 30.58
C GLN A 821 -20.20 -7.48 31.06
N GLN A 822 -20.86 -7.34 32.21
CA GLN A 822 -21.17 -6.05 32.82
C GLN A 822 -19.96 -5.35 33.45
N ALA A 823 -18.77 -5.96 33.40
CA ALA A 823 -17.52 -5.29 33.76
C ALA A 823 -16.91 -4.47 32.61
N ILE A 824 -17.45 -4.59 31.38
CA ILE A 824 -16.90 -4.00 30.15
C ILE A 824 -18.00 -3.54 29.19
N ASP A 825 -19.23 -3.33 29.68
CA ASP A 825 -20.37 -2.96 28.83
C ASP A 825 -20.51 -1.44 28.60
N GLY A 826 -19.62 -0.64 29.19
CA GLY A 826 -19.60 0.81 29.06
C GLY A 826 -20.72 1.50 29.84
N GLN A 827 -21.44 0.79 30.71
CA GLN A 827 -22.51 1.31 31.54
C GLN A 827 -22.11 1.30 33.01
N ALA A 828 -21.74 2.48 33.54
CA ALA A 828 -21.40 2.63 34.96
C ALA A 828 -22.50 2.20 35.96
N SER A 829 -23.75 1.99 35.50
CA SER A 829 -24.87 1.48 36.30
C SER A 829 -24.88 -0.04 36.49
N THR A 830 -24.23 -0.81 35.61
CA THR A 830 -24.13 -2.28 35.67
C THR A 830 -22.75 -2.69 36.22
N ARG A 831 -22.60 -3.94 36.66
CA ARG A 831 -21.33 -4.46 37.19
C ARG A 831 -21.23 -5.97 37.13
N TRP A 832 -20.02 -6.48 37.17
CA TRP A 832 -19.73 -7.81 37.72
C TRP A 832 -19.34 -7.68 39.21
N SER A 833 -19.80 -8.61 40.05
CA SER A 833 -19.34 -8.78 41.43
C SER A 833 -18.95 -10.23 41.72
N SER A 834 -18.06 -10.43 42.69
CA SER A 834 -17.65 -11.77 43.14
C SER A 834 -18.77 -12.60 43.77
N GLN A 835 -19.91 -11.97 44.14
CA GLN A 835 -21.00 -12.56 44.94
C GLN A 835 -20.54 -13.27 46.23
N ALA A 836 -19.35 -12.91 46.70
CA ALA A 836 -18.69 -13.48 47.86
C ALA A 836 -17.76 -12.43 48.47
N THR A 837 -17.61 -12.48 49.78
CA THR A 837 -16.62 -11.68 50.51
C THR A 837 -15.21 -11.96 50.01
N GLN A 838 -14.42 -10.91 49.86
CA GLN A 838 -13.05 -10.93 49.34
C GLN A 838 -12.12 -11.93 50.07
N GLN A 839 -11.51 -12.86 49.32
CA GLN A 839 -10.53 -13.85 49.81
C GLN A 839 -9.32 -13.99 48.88
N PRO A 840 -8.10 -14.19 49.41
CA PRO A 840 -6.90 -14.39 48.59
C PRO A 840 -7.07 -15.52 47.57
N GLY A 841 -6.69 -15.28 46.32
CA GLY A 841 -6.81 -16.24 45.22
C GLY A 841 -8.06 -16.08 44.35
N MET A 842 -8.98 -15.18 44.71
CA MET A 842 -10.02 -14.73 43.77
C MET A 842 -9.37 -14.07 42.55
N TRP A 843 -9.89 -14.30 41.34
CA TRP A 843 -9.32 -13.74 40.12
C TRP A 843 -10.37 -13.42 39.06
N PHE A 844 -10.05 -12.46 38.20
CA PHE A 844 -10.81 -12.04 37.02
C PHE A 844 -9.84 -11.96 35.84
N GLU A 845 -10.20 -12.53 34.70
CA GLU A 845 -9.36 -12.69 33.51
C GLU A 845 -10.06 -12.19 32.25
N VAL A 846 -9.29 -11.51 31.40
CA VAL A 846 -9.71 -10.98 30.10
C VAL A 846 -8.79 -11.55 29.01
N ASP A 847 -9.37 -12.16 27.98
CA ASP A 847 -8.72 -12.41 26.70
C ASP A 847 -9.01 -11.25 25.75
N LEU A 848 -7.97 -10.51 25.37
CA LEU A 848 -7.99 -9.39 24.43
C LEU A 848 -8.22 -9.84 22.97
N ASN A 849 -8.31 -11.14 22.72
CA ASN A 849 -8.43 -11.81 21.42
C ASN A 849 -7.21 -11.66 20.49
N GLU A 850 -6.36 -10.66 20.70
CA GLU A 850 -5.09 -10.44 20.00
C GLU A 850 -3.99 -9.95 20.96
N ILE A 851 -2.74 -9.99 20.51
CA ILE A 851 -1.59 -9.49 21.28
C ILE A 851 -1.52 -7.97 21.14
N ARG A 852 -1.60 -7.24 22.26
CA ARG A 852 -1.50 -5.78 22.33
C ARG A 852 -0.49 -5.33 23.39
N ALA A 853 0.08 -4.14 23.22
CA ALA A 853 0.96 -3.53 24.21
C ALA A 853 0.13 -2.92 25.36
N VAL A 854 0.19 -3.55 26.54
CA VAL A 854 -0.54 -3.13 27.74
C VAL A 854 0.40 -2.42 28.69
N SER A 855 0.00 -1.25 29.19
CA SER A 855 0.78 -0.40 30.10
C SER A 855 0.09 -0.08 31.43
N GLY A 856 -1.12 -0.60 31.65
CA GLY A 856 -1.87 -0.36 32.89
C GLY A 856 -3.32 -0.79 32.83
N LEU A 857 -4.02 -0.67 33.96
CA LEU A 857 -5.44 -1.01 34.14
C LEU A 857 -6.14 0.01 35.04
N VAL A 858 -7.42 0.25 34.80
CA VAL A 858 -8.33 0.99 35.68
C VAL A 858 -9.57 0.15 35.93
N LEU A 859 -9.99 0.03 37.20
CA LEU A 859 -11.27 -0.58 37.59
C LEU A 859 -12.22 0.50 38.12
N GLY A 860 -13.26 0.78 37.35
CA GLY A 860 -14.40 1.60 37.73
C GLY A 860 -15.21 0.94 38.84
N ILE A 861 -15.53 1.73 39.85
CA ILE A 861 -16.25 1.30 41.07
C ILE A 861 -17.64 1.93 41.22
N ALA A 862 -17.97 2.95 40.42
CA ALA A 862 -19.26 3.66 40.36
C ALA A 862 -20.09 3.63 41.66
N ALA A 863 -21.23 2.92 41.66
CA ALA A 863 -22.17 2.83 42.78
C ALA A 863 -21.69 1.92 43.93
N SER A 864 -20.54 1.28 43.82
CA SER A 864 -19.95 0.35 44.81
C SER A 864 -18.56 0.81 45.26
N PRO A 865 -18.45 1.98 45.93
CA PRO A 865 -17.18 2.66 46.17
C PRO A 865 -16.20 1.90 47.08
N ASN A 866 -16.69 0.89 47.82
CA ASN A 866 -15.88 0.08 48.73
C ASN A 866 -15.51 -1.29 48.16
N ASP A 867 -16.00 -1.67 46.98
CA ASP A 867 -15.87 -3.03 46.42
C ASP A 867 -14.64 -3.21 45.52
N TYR A 868 -13.58 -2.42 45.72
CA TYR A 868 -12.29 -2.64 45.04
C TYR A 868 -11.48 -3.76 45.74
N PRO A 869 -10.56 -4.45 45.03
CA PRO A 869 -9.77 -5.53 45.63
C PRO A 869 -8.86 -4.99 46.75
N ARG A 870 -8.89 -5.59 47.95
CA ARG A 870 -8.08 -5.16 49.12
C ARG A 870 -6.59 -5.48 49.01
N GLY A 871 -6.24 -6.33 48.08
CA GLY A 871 -4.88 -6.52 47.59
C GLY A 871 -4.98 -7.14 46.20
N TYR A 872 -4.01 -6.90 45.32
CA TYR A 872 -4.01 -7.47 43.98
C TYR A 872 -2.61 -7.74 43.43
N ARG A 873 -2.55 -8.64 42.44
CA ARG A 873 -1.46 -8.72 41.45
C ARG A 873 -2.04 -8.79 40.05
N ILE A 874 -1.33 -8.21 39.08
CA ILE A 874 -1.67 -8.19 37.66
C ILE A 874 -0.69 -9.08 36.91
N LEU A 875 -1.22 -10.05 36.18
CA LEU A 875 -0.48 -11.02 35.39
C LEU A 875 -0.82 -10.84 33.90
N LEU A 876 0.19 -10.85 33.04
CA LEU A 876 0.04 -10.78 31.59
C LEU A 876 0.57 -12.04 30.91
N SER A 877 -0.07 -12.48 29.83
CA SER A 877 0.36 -13.62 29.02
C SER A 877 0.01 -13.41 27.54
N THR A 878 0.83 -13.92 26.62
CA THR A 878 0.49 -13.99 25.18
C THR A 878 -0.13 -15.32 24.78
N ASP A 879 0.05 -16.36 25.58
CA ASP A 879 -0.26 -17.76 25.24
C ASP A 879 -1.11 -18.51 26.31
N ARG A 880 -1.53 -17.79 27.36
CA ARG A 880 -2.31 -18.27 28.53
C ARG A 880 -1.59 -19.31 29.40
N SER A 881 -0.37 -19.70 29.04
CA SER A 881 0.41 -20.73 29.73
C SER A 881 1.57 -20.10 30.51
N ASN A 882 2.22 -19.09 29.92
CA ASN A 882 3.32 -18.35 30.52
C ASN A 882 2.81 -16.99 31.02
N TRP A 883 2.82 -16.79 32.34
CA TRP A 883 2.30 -15.58 32.98
C TRP A 883 3.43 -14.76 33.60
N ALA A 884 3.39 -13.45 33.39
CA ALA A 884 4.31 -12.51 33.99
C ALA A 884 3.59 -11.51 34.90
N GLU A 885 4.04 -11.41 36.14
CA GLU A 885 3.55 -10.40 37.08
C GLU A 885 4.12 -9.02 36.71
N VAL A 886 3.24 -8.05 36.47
CA VAL A 886 3.60 -6.69 36.05
C VAL A 886 3.26 -5.60 37.07
N ALA A 887 2.38 -5.91 38.03
CA ALA A 887 2.09 -5.04 39.16
C ALA A 887 1.55 -5.83 40.36
N ARG A 888 1.84 -5.36 41.57
CA ARG A 888 1.36 -5.95 42.83
C ARG A 888 1.15 -4.88 43.90
N ASN A 889 0.06 -5.00 44.65
CA ASN A 889 -0.21 -4.21 45.85
C ASN A 889 -1.02 -5.04 46.85
N ASP A 890 -0.40 -5.52 47.93
CA ASP A 890 -1.07 -6.39 48.90
C ASP A 890 -1.89 -5.65 49.97
N GLN A 891 -1.81 -4.32 50.04
CA GLN A 891 -2.52 -3.48 51.01
C GLN A 891 -3.26 -2.33 50.30
N ASN A 892 -4.11 -2.70 49.35
CA ASN A 892 -4.80 -1.73 48.52
C ASN A 892 -5.97 -1.07 49.26
N THR A 893 -5.90 0.24 49.43
CA THR A 893 -6.89 1.08 50.16
C THR A 893 -7.70 1.99 49.23
N ARG A 894 -7.59 1.82 47.91
CA ARG A 894 -8.26 2.64 46.90
C ARG A 894 -8.66 1.83 45.67
N PRO A 895 -9.56 2.34 44.82
CA PRO A 895 -9.85 1.74 43.52
C PRO A 895 -8.58 1.51 42.70
N LEU A 896 -8.58 0.45 41.90
CA LEU A 896 -7.40 0.06 41.13
C LEU A 896 -7.23 1.00 39.93
N ASP A 897 -6.16 1.78 39.95
CA ASP A 897 -5.63 2.53 38.83
C ASP A 897 -4.11 2.32 38.84
N VAL A 898 -3.62 1.48 37.94
CA VAL A 898 -2.23 1.01 37.92
C VAL A 898 -1.63 1.21 36.55
N SER A 899 -0.38 1.66 36.53
CA SER A 899 0.46 1.70 35.32
C SER A 899 1.73 0.90 35.58
N PHE A 900 2.26 0.27 34.54
CA PHE A 900 3.48 -0.53 34.56
C PHE A 900 4.21 -0.41 33.22
N THR A 901 5.46 -0.87 33.17
CA THR A 901 6.24 -0.87 31.93
C THR A 901 5.49 -1.64 30.82
N PRO A 902 5.33 -1.06 29.63
CA PRO A 902 4.53 -1.66 28.57
C PRO A 902 4.99 -3.06 28.20
N ARG A 903 4.04 -3.97 28.04
CA ARG A 903 4.32 -5.35 27.67
C ARG A 903 3.25 -5.91 26.74
N GLN A 904 3.69 -6.69 25.76
CA GLN A 904 2.80 -7.41 24.85
C GLN A 904 2.03 -8.49 25.61
N ALA A 905 0.70 -8.47 25.50
CA ALA A 905 -0.19 -9.40 26.16
C ALA A 905 -1.45 -9.65 25.32
N ARG A 906 -1.97 -10.88 25.39
CA ARG A 906 -3.31 -11.24 24.93
C ARG A 906 -4.23 -11.51 26.12
N TYR A 907 -3.72 -12.12 27.18
CA TYR A 907 -4.47 -12.43 28.39
C TYR A 907 -4.01 -11.52 29.54
N ILE A 908 -4.99 -10.97 30.25
CA ILE A 908 -4.80 -10.17 31.46
C ILE A 908 -5.50 -10.89 32.60
N ARG A 909 -4.81 -11.16 33.71
CA ARG A 909 -5.42 -11.70 34.92
C ARG A 909 -5.17 -10.78 36.10
N ILE A 910 -6.24 -10.41 36.77
CA ILE A 910 -6.26 -9.68 38.03
C ILE A 910 -6.50 -10.70 39.13
N GLU A 911 -5.52 -10.94 39.99
CA GLU A 911 -5.70 -11.81 41.14
C GLU A 911 -5.75 -10.98 42.41
N GLN A 912 -6.83 -11.12 43.16
CA GLN A 912 -7.03 -10.48 44.44
C GLN A 912 -6.18 -11.21 45.50
N THR A 913 -5.31 -10.50 46.22
CA THR A 913 -4.42 -11.05 47.26
C THR A 913 -4.84 -10.67 48.69
N GLY A 914 -5.74 -9.71 48.86
CA GLY A 914 -6.24 -9.25 50.16
C GLY A 914 -7.42 -10.05 50.71
N SER A 915 -8.03 -9.57 51.80
CA SER A 915 -9.28 -10.14 52.31
C SER A 915 -10.20 -9.04 52.85
N SER A 916 -11.52 -9.27 52.80
CA SER A 916 -12.52 -8.46 53.48
C SER A 916 -13.74 -9.29 53.81
N SER A 917 -14.17 -9.27 55.07
CA SER A 917 -15.44 -9.88 55.51
C SER A 917 -16.66 -8.99 55.31
N SER A 918 -16.46 -7.71 54.97
CA SER A 918 -17.54 -6.71 54.85
C SER A 918 -17.89 -6.38 53.41
N TRP A 919 -16.97 -6.59 52.46
CA TRP A 919 -17.11 -6.08 51.08
C TRP A 919 -16.87 -7.17 50.05
N TRP A 920 -17.61 -7.08 48.95
CA TRP A 920 -17.39 -7.92 47.76
C TRP A 920 -16.30 -7.28 46.88
N TRP A 921 -15.88 -7.99 45.83
CA TRP A 921 -15.08 -7.39 44.77
C TRP A 921 -15.98 -7.17 43.57
N SER A 922 -16.10 -5.92 43.14
CA SER A 922 -16.94 -5.50 42.03
C SER A 922 -16.13 -4.72 40.99
N ILE A 923 -16.52 -4.87 39.73
CA ILE A 923 -15.99 -4.12 38.59
C ILE A 923 -17.19 -3.60 37.82
N HIS A 924 -17.37 -2.28 37.83
CA HIS A 924 -18.36 -1.62 36.98
C HIS A 924 -17.80 -1.43 35.57
N GLU A 925 -16.55 -0.97 35.45
CA GLU A 925 -15.89 -0.84 34.16
C GLU A 925 -14.41 -1.22 34.27
N LEU A 926 -13.87 -1.92 33.29
CA LEU A 926 -12.46 -2.24 33.18
C LEU A 926 -11.86 -1.52 31.97
N THR A 927 -10.86 -0.68 32.21
CA THR A 927 -10.10 0.01 31.16
C THR A 927 -8.67 -0.49 31.12
N VAL A 928 -8.13 -0.72 29.92
CA VAL A 928 -6.74 -1.13 29.68
C VAL A 928 -5.96 0.06 29.12
N LYS A 929 -4.82 0.41 29.72
CA LYS A 929 -3.92 1.47 29.22
C LYS A 929 -2.92 0.88 28.20
N SER A 930 -2.51 1.65 27.19
CA SER A 930 -1.47 1.30 26.20
C SER A 930 -0.41 2.41 26.09
N THR A 931 0.72 2.16 25.39
CA THR A 931 1.79 3.17 25.12
C THR A 931 2.01 3.45 23.65
N GLU A 932 0.98 3.36 22.83
CA GLU A 932 1.05 4.04 21.55
C GLU A 932 1.09 5.55 21.85
N THR A 933 2.26 6.17 21.71
CA THR A 933 2.39 7.63 21.76
C THR A 933 1.64 8.18 20.56
N ARG A 934 0.44 8.66 20.82
CA ARG A 934 -0.43 9.24 19.82
C ARG A 934 0.11 10.60 19.38
N PRO A 935 -0.07 10.99 18.11
CA PRO A 935 0.32 12.31 17.66
C PRO A 935 -0.41 13.40 18.50
N PRO A 936 0.29 14.47 18.89
CA PRO A 936 -0.27 15.53 19.73
C PRO A 936 -1.44 16.20 19.02
N MET A 937 -2.54 16.47 19.72
CA MET A 937 -3.71 17.14 19.13
C MET A 937 -3.35 18.55 18.67
N SER A 938 -4.03 19.04 17.64
CA SER A 938 -3.96 20.45 17.25
C SER A 938 -5.35 21.07 17.23
N VAL A 939 -5.43 22.39 17.40
CA VAL A 939 -6.71 23.10 17.50
C VAL A 939 -6.72 24.35 16.62
N ARG A 940 -7.90 24.73 16.15
CA ARG A 940 -8.17 26.03 15.53
C ARG A 940 -9.55 26.52 15.94
N ALA A 941 -9.79 27.82 15.84
CA ALA A 941 -11.08 28.40 16.21
C ALA A 941 -11.51 29.48 15.24
N SER A 942 -12.82 29.71 15.17
CA SER A 942 -13.41 30.83 14.43
C SER A 942 -13.04 32.22 14.97
N HIS A 943 -12.74 32.30 16.27
CA HIS A 943 -12.43 33.53 16.99
C HIS A 943 -11.17 33.32 17.83
N ASN A 944 -10.35 34.36 17.97
CA ASN A 944 -9.04 34.28 18.63
C ASN A 944 -8.18 33.07 18.19
N ASN A 945 -7.97 32.96 16.87
CA ASN A 945 -7.23 31.87 16.22
C ASN A 945 -5.70 32.11 16.24
N VAL A 946 -5.15 32.41 17.42
CA VAL A 946 -3.72 32.70 17.62
C VAL A 946 -3.07 31.65 18.50
N THR A 947 -1.80 31.34 18.27
CA THR A 947 -1.07 30.24 18.92
C THR A 947 -0.03 30.70 19.96
N SER A 948 0.05 32.00 20.23
CA SER A 948 0.99 32.60 21.18
C SER A 948 0.39 33.84 21.85
N GLY A 949 0.84 34.17 23.06
CA GLY A 949 0.32 35.29 23.85
C GLY A 949 -0.62 34.85 24.97
N VAL A 950 -1.37 35.76 25.58
CA VAL A 950 -2.38 35.43 26.61
C VAL A 950 -3.68 35.01 25.91
N ASP A 951 -4.40 34.07 26.51
CA ASP A 951 -5.68 33.54 26.05
C ASP A 951 -5.59 32.82 24.68
N ASN A 952 -4.50 32.11 24.37
CA ASN A 952 -4.23 31.55 23.03
C ASN A 952 -4.60 30.05 22.87
N LEU A 953 -4.65 29.55 21.64
CA LEU A 953 -5.06 28.17 21.32
C LEU A 953 -4.23 27.06 22.00
N SER A 954 -2.92 27.26 22.17
CA SER A 954 -2.06 26.25 22.81
C SER A 954 -2.40 26.06 24.28
N GLN A 955 -2.99 27.07 24.92
CA GLN A 955 -3.39 27.04 26.32
C GLN A 955 -4.68 26.23 26.57
N ALA A 956 -5.39 25.81 25.52
CA ALA A 956 -6.48 24.83 25.66
C ALA A 956 -5.97 23.37 25.76
N LEU A 957 -4.69 23.14 25.44
CA LEU A 957 -4.07 21.81 25.33
C LEU A 957 -2.87 21.62 26.28
N ASP A 958 -2.47 22.66 27.03
CA ASP A 958 -1.24 22.64 27.84
C ASP A 958 -1.41 21.89 29.18
N GLY A 959 -2.64 21.50 29.53
CA GLY A 959 -2.97 20.80 30.77
C GLY A 959 -2.80 21.65 32.03
N ASN A 960 -2.64 22.97 31.90
CA ASN A 960 -2.49 23.89 33.01
C ASN A 960 -3.83 24.61 33.29
N PRO A 961 -4.50 24.33 34.42
CA PRO A 961 -5.83 24.89 34.71
C PRO A 961 -5.81 26.42 35.02
N SER A 962 -4.63 27.05 35.00
CA SER A 962 -4.46 28.49 35.19
C SER A 962 -4.36 29.27 33.87
N THR A 963 -4.22 28.57 32.75
CA THR A 963 -4.14 29.12 31.38
C THR A 963 -5.36 28.64 30.58
N ARG A 964 -5.77 29.40 29.56
CA ARG A 964 -6.95 29.08 28.75
C ARG A 964 -6.81 29.59 27.34
N TRP A 965 -7.57 29.01 26.42
CA TRP A 965 -8.01 29.75 25.23
C TRP A 965 -9.28 30.53 25.59
N SER A 966 -9.43 31.76 25.08
CA SER A 966 -10.69 32.50 25.15
C SER A 966 -11.04 33.09 23.79
N SER A 967 -12.31 33.08 23.41
CA SER A 967 -12.81 33.65 22.15
C SER A 967 -12.51 35.13 21.94
N GLN A 968 -12.18 35.89 23.00
CA GLN A 968 -11.99 37.36 23.00
C GLN A 968 -13.17 38.13 22.37
N ALA A 969 -14.34 37.51 22.30
CA ALA A 969 -15.55 38.04 21.72
C ALA A 969 -16.76 37.55 22.52
N ARG A 970 -17.85 38.32 22.51
CA ARG A 970 -19.12 37.90 23.11
C ARG A 970 -19.71 36.73 22.32
N GLN A 971 -20.26 35.76 23.01
CA GLN A 971 -20.78 34.54 22.39
C GLN A 971 -21.89 34.85 21.37
N GLN A 972 -21.69 34.44 20.11
CA GLN A 972 -22.69 34.51 19.03
C GLN A 972 -22.89 33.14 18.38
N PRO A 973 -24.10 32.84 17.86
CA PRO A 973 -24.33 31.63 17.07
C PRO A 973 -23.36 31.55 15.88
N GLY A 974 -22.80 30.36 15.63
CA GLY A 974 -21.87 30.09 14.54
C GLY A 974 -20.38 30.23 14.90
N MET A 975 -20.06 30.64 16.13
CA MET A 975 -18.69 30.49 16.64
C MET A 975 -18.36 29.01 16.78
N TRP A 976 -17.18 28.59 16.33
CA TRP A 976 -16.73 27.21 16.45
C TRP A 976 -15.29 27.07 16.98
N PHE A 977 -15.02 25.92 17.57
CA PHE A 977 -13.70 25.43 18.02
C PHE A 977 -13.48 24.02 17.48
N GLU A 978 -12.38 23.79 16.77
CA GLU A 978 -12.06 22.52 16.11
C GLU A 978 -10.83 21.87 16.74
N ILE A 979 -10.89 20.55 16.92
CA ILE A 979 -9.81 19.69 17.40
C ILE A 979 -9.45 18.70 16.29
N ASP A 980 -8.19 18.65 15.88
CA ASP A 980 -7.61 17.57 15.04
C ASP A 980 -6.84 16.61 15.95
N LEU A 981 -7.32 15.37 16.03
CA LEU A 981 -6.71 14.28 16.78
C LEU A 981 -5.42 13.77 16.14
N ASN A 982 -5.11 14.22 14.91
CA ASN A 982 -3.95 13.83 14.10
C ASN A 982 -3.90 12.35 13.68
N GLU A 983 -4.92 11.58 14.02
CA GLU A 983 -5.19 10.22 13.53
C GLU A 983 -6.69 9.91 13.71
N ILE A 984 -7.20 8.89 13.02
CA ILE A 984 -8.59 8.46 13.20
C ILE A 984 -8.68 7.59 14.47
N ARG A 985 -9.53 8.00 15.42
CA ARG A 985 -9.74 7.30 16.69
C ARG A 985 -11.23 7.08 16.94
N PRO A 986 -11.64 6.00 17.62
CA PRO A 986 -12.99 5.93 18.18
C PRO A 986 -13.16 7.08 19.20
N VAL A 987 -14.22 7.88 19.06
CA VAL A 987 -14.56 8.98 19.97
C VAL A 987 -15.97 8.75 20.50
N SER A 988 -16.11 8.67 21.81
CA SER A 988 -17.35 8.40 22.54
C SER A 988 -17.82 9.58 23.41
N GLY A 989 -17.05 10.67 23.47
CA GLY A 989 -17.43 11.85 24.26
C GLY A 989 -16.37 12.93 24.32
N LEU A 990 -16.74 14.07 24.89
CA LEU A 990 -15.90 15.26 25.01
C LEU A 990 -16.19 16.02 26.32
N VAL A 991 -15.13 16.48 26.99
CA VAL A 991 -15.21 17.38 28.15
C VAL A 991 -14.35 18.61 27.89
N LEU A 992 -14.91 19.80 28.09
CA LEU A 992 -14.18 21.08 28.04
C LEU A 992 -14.10 21.68 29.44
N ASP A 993 -12.90 21.91 29.96
CA ASP A 993 -12.71 22.47 31.30
C ASP A 993 -12.93 24.00 31.33
N THR A 994 -13.71 24.47 32.31
CA THR A 994 -13.96 25.90 32.57
C THR A 994 -13.64 26.34 34.01
N VAL A 995 -12.87 25.54 34.76
CA VAL A 995 -12.63 25.70 36.21
C VAL A 995 -12.34 27.13 36.69
N ALA A 996 -11.44 27.87 36.03
CA ALA A 996 -11.10 29.24 36.43
C ALA A 996 -11.92 30.32 35.68
N SER A 997 -12.93 29.92 34.91
CA SER A 997 -13.88 30.79 34.20
C SER A 997 -15.27 30.13 34.15
N PRO A 998 -15.92 29.89 35.31
CA PRO A 998 -17.04 28.96 35.43
C PRO A 998 -18.31 29.36 34.67
N ASN A 999 -18.36 30.60 34.14
CA ASN A 999 -19.48 31.11 33.36
C ASN A 999 -19.19 31.16 31.84
N ASP A 1000 -17.97 30.84 31.40
CA ASP A 1000 -17.49 31.03 30.01
C ASP A 1000 -17.61 29.74 29.15
N TYR A 1001 -18.65 28.94 29.36
CA TYR A 1001 -19.00 27.79 28.50
C TYR A 1001 -19.98 28.21 27.38
N PRO A 1002 -20.06 27.47 26.25
CA PRO A 1002 -20.97 27.80 25.16
C PRO A 1002 -22.43 27.72 25.62
N ARG A 1003 -23.25 28.75 25.40
CA ARG A 1003 -24.67 28.79 25.84
C ARG A 1003 -25.63 27.91 25.04
N GLY A 1004 -25.15 27.36 23.96
CA GLY A 1004 -25.74 26.26 23.20
C GLY A 1004 -24.64 25.71 22.30
N TYR A 1005 -24.66 24.42 21.98
CA TYR A 1005 -23.65 23.79 21.14
C TYR A 1005 -24.18 22.67 20.25
N LYS A 1006 -23.43 22.40 19.18
CA LYS A 1006 -23.44 21.16 18.41
C LYS A 1006 -22.03 20.59 18.40
N VAL A 1007 -21.91 19.27 18.50
CA VAL A 1007 -20.64 18.57 18.31
C VAL A 1007 -20.73 17.78 17.01
N TRP A 1008 -19.75 17.99 16.14
CA TRP A 1008 -19.62 17.32 14.85
C TRP A 1008 -18.34 16.50 14.82
N LEU A 1009 -18.41 15.31 14.23
CA LEU A 1009 -17.25 14.45 13.99
C LEU A 1009 -16.99 14.25 12.50
N SER A 1010 -15.72 14.12 12.12
CA SER A 1010 -15.30 13.80 10.75
C SER A 1010 -14.01 12.97 10.73
N THR A 1011 -13.85 12.07 9.76
CA THR A 1011 -12.58 11.34 9.52
C THR A 1011 -11.69 12.03 8.48
N ASN A 1012 -12.28 12.85 7.60
CA ASN A 1012 -11.64 13.42 6.41
C ASN A 1012 -11.76 14.95 6.29
N ARG A 1013 -12.39 15.63 7.28
CA ARG A 1013 -12.60 17.08 7.36
C ARG A 1013 -13.60 17.67 6.34
N SER A 1014 -14.13 16.86 5.43
CA SER A 1014 -15.16 17.26 4.47
C SER A 1014 -16.54 16.75 4.87
N ASP A 1015 -16.62 15.53 5.42
CA ASP A 1015 -17.88 14.90 5.81
C ASP A 1015 -18.09 15.01 7.32
N TRP A 1016 -19.10 15.76 7.74
CA TRP A 1016 -19.37 16.05 9.15
C TRP A 1016 -20.67 15.41 9.60
N ALA A 1017 -20.63 14.71 10.74
CA ALA A 1017 -21.81 14.16 11.37
C ALA A 1017 -22.05 14.80 12.74
N GLU A 1018 -23.24 15.39 12.94
CA GLU A 1018 -23.69 15.89 14.24
C GLU A 1018 -23.88 14.69 15.18
N VAL A 1019 -23.14 14.64 16.28
CA VAL A 1019 -23.20 13.54 17.27
C VAL A 1019 -23.92 13.92 18.55
N THR A 1020 -24.00 15.21 18.86
CA THR A 1020 -24.85 15.72 19.94
C THR A 1020 -25.14 17.20 19.76
N ARG A 1021 -26.26 17.66 20.31
CA ARG A 1021 -26.73 19.04 20.27
C ARG A 1021 -27.44 19.41 21.57
N ASN A 1022 -27.12 20.59 22.09
CA ASN A 1022 -27.85 21.22 23.18
C ASN A 1022 -28.01 22.71 22.88
N ASP A 1023 -29.21 23.17 22.54
CA ASP A 1023 -29.46 24.58 22.20
C ASP A 1023 -29.64 25.50 23.42
N GLN A 1024 -29.76 24.94 24.64
CA GLN A 1024 -29.96 25.68 25.88
C GLN A 1024 -29.02 25.15 26.95
N ASN A 1025 -27.73 25.40 26.77
CA ASN A 1025 -26.69 24.91 27.65
C ASN A 1025 -26.39 25.92 28.78
N ASP A 1026 -26.63 25.51 30.02
CA ASP A 1026 -26.42 26.29 31.24
C ASP A 1026 -25.26 25.75 32.11
N THR A 1027 -24.51 24.76 31.62
CA THR A 1027 -23.39 24.13 32.32
C THR A 1027 -22.17 23.93 31.41
N GLN A 1028 -21.04 23.55 32.00
CA GLN A 1028 -19.83 23.16 31.28
C GLN A 1028 -20.12 21.98 30.32
N LEU A 1029 -19.44 21.96 29.16
CA LEU A 1029 -19.62 20.90 28.17
C LEU A 1029 -18.96 19.60 28.67
N ASP A 1030 -19.78 18.63 29.07
CA ASP A 1030 -19.43 17.23 29.33
C ASP A 1030 -20.49 16.36 28.62
N VAL A 1031 -20.10 15.74 27.52
CA VAL A 1031 -21.01 14.98 26.66
C VAL A 1031 -20.47 13.59 26.37
N SER A 1032 -21.37 12.62 26.32
CA SER A 1032 -21.12 11.28 25.79
C SER A 1032 -22.09 10.99 24.65
N PHE A 1033 -21.61 10.24 23.66
CA PHE A 1033 -22.37 9.80 22.51
C PHE A 1033 -21.85 8.42 22.07
N THR A 1034 -22.59 7.74 21.18
CA THR A 1034 -22.15 6.44 20.66
C THR A 1034 -20.77 6.57 20.01
N SER A 1035 -19.82 5.71 20.43
CA SER A 1035 -18.44 5.75 19.94
C SER A 1035 -18.39 5.71 18.41
N ARG A 1036 -17.67 6.65 17.81
CA ARG A 1036 -17.58 6.85 16.37
C ARG A 1036 -16.16 7.17 15.96
N SER A 1037 -15.66 6.55 14.89
CA SER A 1037 -14.33 6.88 14.35
C SER A 1037 -14.30 8.33 13.86
N ALA A 1038 -13.38 9.13 14.38
CA ALA A 1038 -13.21 10.53 14.02
C ALA A 1038 -11.72 10.89 14.08
N ARG A 1039 -11.30 11.80 13.21
CA ARG A 1039 -10.02 12.52 13.31
C ARG A 1039 -10.25 13.98 13.72
N TYR A 1040 -11.36 14.57 13.27
CA TYR A 1040 -11.69 15.96 13.52
C TYR A 1040 -12.96 16.07 14.36
N ILE A 1041 -12.97 16.99 15.32
CA ILE A 1041 -14.12 17.33 16.17
C ILE A 1041 -14.38 18.82 16.02
N ILE A 1042 -15.60 19.24 15.70
CA ILE A 1042 -16.04 20.64 15.77
C ILE A 1042 -17.05 20.80 16.89
N ILE A 1043 -16.83 21.77 17.76
CA ILE A 1043 -17.84 22.30 18.65
C ILE A 1043 -18.33 23.62 18.03
N GLU A 1044 -19.58 23.66 17.61
CA GLU A 1044 -20.23 24.87 17.10
C GLU A 1044 -21.14 25.42 18.19
N GLN A 1045 -20.88 26.62 18.69
CA GLN A 1045 -21.74 27.33 19.61
C GLN A 1045 -23.00 27.84 18.88
N THR A 1046 -24.17 27.46 19.36
CA THR A 1046 -25.48 27.85 18.80
C THR A 1046 -26.20 28.92 19.64
N GLY A 1047 -25.78 29.12 20.90
CA GLY A 1047 -26.35 30.12 21.81
C GLY A 1047 -25.74 31.51 21.68
N ARG A 1048 -26.41 32.50 22.28
CA ARG A 1048 -25.93 33.90 22.38
C ARG A 1048 -25.76 34.31 23.85
N SER A 1049 -24.69 35.06 24.15
CA SER A 1049 -24.49 35.70 25.45
C SER A 1049 -23.80 37.06 25.27
N ASP A 1050 -24.47 38.13 25.69
CA ASP A 1050 -23.89 39.48 25.67
C ASP A 1050 -23.05 39.76 26.93
N ALA A 1051 -23.10 38.88 27.94
CA ALA A 1051 -22.40 39.03 29.22
C ALA A 1051 -21.08 38.23 29.31
N TRP A 1052 -20.96 37.10 28.60
CA TRP A 1052 -19.88 36.12 28.78
C TRP A 1052 -19.10 35.86 27.50
N TRP A 1053 -17.84 35.43 27.63
CA TRP A 1053 -17.02 34.90 26.54
C TRP A 1053 -17.13 33.37 26.50
N TRP A 1054 -16.59 32.74 25.46
CA TRP A 1054 -16.34 31.29 25.47
C TRP A 1054 -14.85 31.04 25.74
N SER A 1055 -14.55 30.25 26.77
CA SER A 1055 -13.20 29.93 27.24
C SER A 1055 -13.02 28.43 27.48
N ILE A 1056 -11.80 27.92 27.28
CA ILE A 1056 -11.44 26.50 27.45
C ILE A 1056 -10.08 26.41 28.16
N HIS A 1057 -10.05 25.82 29.35
CA HIS A 1057 -8.84 25.58 30.18
C HIS A 1057 -8.22 24.19 29.93
N GLY A 1058 -8.98 23.28 29.32
CA GLY A 1058 -8.52 21.92 29.03
C GLY A 1058 -9.54 21.13 28.22
N ILE A 1059 -9.08 20.10 27.51
CA ILE A 1059 -9.90 19.25 26.65
C ILE A 1059 -9.64 17.78 26.97
N THR A 1060 -10.70 17.01 27.19
CA THR A 1060 -10.63 15.54 27.31
C THR A 1060 -11.53 14.88 26.26
N VAL A 1061 -10.97 13.97 25.46
CA VAL A 1061 -11.70 13.16 24.46
C VAL A 1061 -11.86 11.74 25.02
N ARG A 1062 -13.08 11.21 25.05
CA ARG A 1062 -13.39 9.82 25.46
C ARG A 1062 -13.40 8.92 24.23
N GLU A 1063 -13.02 7.64 24.38
CA GLU A 1063 -12.94 6.65 23.29
C GLU A 1063 -13.84 5.45 23.50
#